data_AF-A0A2G8PAS0-F1
#
_entry.id   AF-A0A2G8PAS0-F1
#
_cell.length_a   1.000
_cell.length_b   1.000
_cell.length_c   1.000
_cell.angle_alpha   90.00
_cell.angle_beta   90.00
_cell.angle_gamma   90.00
#
_symmetry.space_group_name_H-M   'P 1'
#
loop_
_entity.id
_entity.type
_entity.pdbx_description
1 polymer ?
#
loop_
_entity_poly.entity_id
_entity_poly.type
_entity_poly.pdbx_seq_one_letter_code
_entity_poly.pdbx_strand_id
1 'polypeptide(L)'
;MRDPVAQPAPPRWLEVWVDHPHLGGCFTYRVPEGWEPEAGDLLSVPFGQQVAGAVALGWRSELPTGVDPQSVREIEAVVAKGILPKDFWPLLQRVANYYLTPLAQVVRTVLPPGLLSRSQRRIRLVGSPPGECSPAAQALLRLLREKGGELSWRYLQQQVPGAEVALRELQRRGWVESFWQEQQGGRVKTQQAATLVEDSLEGLSLPQQKALQILKQKGGELLLVEWERLAGVSRSVLQSLARKGRVHLYERPLLRLGEAERPVEKDLPKPLTPAQAEAVAAIQQALGRNQRFLLHGVTGSGKTEVYLQVIAQVLQQGRSALVLVPEIGLTPQLTDRFRARLGSRVWTYHSGLSAGERYDLWRQMLVAVPQVVIGTRSAVFAPLANLGLIVLDEEHDDSFKQDQPQPCYHARQVAEWRAELANCPLVLGSATPAVETYAVHLQDPQRWVRLPLPQRIPQAGIPATLPRLELVDMRQELQAGNRSILSRRLHQALHETLKRGEQAILFVPRRGHSTFVLCRSCGFVLTCAHCDVSLTFHLEGGQELRCHYCGARQPHPQHCPACGSPYLKHFGTGTQKVVEVLQQHWPQVAILRYDSDATRRKGSHRDLLEQFRSGKAQVLVGTQMLTKGLDIPQVTLVGVVAADGLLHQPDYRAGERTFQLLTQVAGRAGRGSLPGQAIIQTYLPEHPILQAVLAHNYEGFVQAELRQRQEGGYPPYRALILIRLSSSRLEALERYCSRLAEGLQGIPAEVLGPGPARVERVAGRYRWQILLKQLPDQPWDRAQIDTHLRRALGHIPQGIRVSLDVDPLRIL
;
A
#
# COMPACT_ATOMS: atom_id res chain seq x y z
N MET A 1 -20.26 -26.19 -60.96
CA MET A 1 -19.56 -25.20 -60.13
C MET A 1 -19.85 -25.54 -58.69
N ARG A 2 -18.88 -26.10 -57.96
CA ARG A 2 -18.96 -26.29 -56.51
C ARG A 2 -18.45 -25.00 -55.88
N ASP A 3 -19.23 -24.42 -54.96
CA ASP A 3 -18.80 -23.27 -54.19
C ASP A 3 -17.44 -23.53 -53.52
N PRO A 4 -16.53 -22.55 -53.49
CA PRO A 4 -15.30 -22.69 -52.73
C PRO A 4 -15.68 -22.78 -51.27
N VAL A 5 -15.42 -23.93 -50.65
CA VAL A 5 -15.44 -24.12 -49.20
C VAL A 5 -14.55 -23.03 -48.61
N ALA A 6 -15.17 -22.06 -47.95
CA ALA A 6 -14.46 -21.03 -47.20
C ALA A 6 -13.52 -21.76 -46.23
N GLN A 7 -12.21 -21.52 -46.40
CA GLN A 7 -11.24 -22.02 -45.43
C GLN A 7 -11.63 -21.45 -44.06
N PRO A 8 -11.74 -22.29 -43.01
CA PRO A 8 -12.06 -21.78 -41.68
C PRO A 8 -10.99 -20.77 -41.29
N ALA A 9 -11.42 -19.59 -40.85
CA ALA A 9 -10.51 -18.56 -40.37
C ALA A 9 -9.58 -19.15 -39.30
N PRO A 10 -8.30 -18.74 -39.25
CA PRO A 10 -7.37 -19.26 -38.26
C PRO A 10 -7.95 -19.07 -36.85
N PRO A 11 -7.85 -20.08 -35.98
CA PRO A 11 -8.49 -20.03 -34.67
C PRO A 11 -7.92 -18.87 -33.86
N ARG A 12 -8.80 -17.97 -33.41
CA ARG A 12 -8.42 -16.78 -32.66
C ARG A 12 -8.42 -17.09 -31.16
N TRP A 13 -7.25 -17.06 -30.53
CA TRP A 13 -7.08 -17.38 -29.11
C TRP A 13 -6.99 -16.11 -28.26
N LEU A 14 -7.57 -16.17 -27.05
CA LEU A 14 -7.56 -15.07 -26.09
C LEU A 14 -6.98 -15.56 -24.77
N GLU A 15 -6.02 -14.80 -24.24
CA GLU A 15 -5.55 -14.97 -22.86
C GLU A 15 -6.48 -14.24 -21.91
N VAL A 16 -6.91 -14.95 -20.86
CA VAL A 16 -7.95 -14.50 -19.94
C VAL A 16 -7.51 -14.77 -18.51
N TRP A 17 -7.68 -13.79 -17.63
CA TRP A 17 -7.54 -14.00 -16.19
C TRP A 17 -8.87 -14.40 -15.57
N VAL A 18 -8.91 -15.57 -14.93
CA VAL A 18 -10.08 -16.06 -14.19
C VAL A 18 -9.83 -15.93 -12.68
N ASP A 19 -10.73 -15.25 -11.97
CA ASP A 19 -10.63 -15.01 -10.52
C ASP A 19 -11.09 -16.24 -9.71
N HIS A 20 -10.28 -17.30 -9.74
CA HIS A 20 -10.52 -18.51 -8.96
C HIS A 20 -9.64 -18.55 -7.68
N PRO A 21 -10.21 -18.72 -6.47
CA PRO A 21 -9.47 -18.61 -5.21
C PRO A 21 -8.33 -19.62 -5.01
N HIS A 22 -8.36 -20.75 -5.73
CA HIS A 22 -7.35 -21.82 -5.59
C HIS A 22 -6.48 -22.03 -6.85
N LEU A 23 -6.94 -21.57 -8.01
CA LEU A 23 -6.31 -21.82 -9.32
C LEU A 23 -6.01 -20.53 -10.08
N GLY A 24 -6.21 -19.36 -9.46
CA GLY A 24 -6.11 -18.06 -10.10
C GLY A 24 -4.87 -17.97 -10.98
N GLY A 25 -5.09 -17.70 -12.26
CA GLY A 25 -4.07 -17.80 -13.29
C GLY A 25 -4.59 -17.33 -14.65
N CYS A 26 -3.68 -17.28 -15.63
CA CYS A 26 -4.02 -17.04 -17.03
C CYS A 26 -4.50 -18.34 -17.66
N PHE A 27 -5.61 -18.28 -18.39
CA PHE A 27 -6.18 -19.37 -19.17
C PHE A 27 -6.34 -18.92 -20.61
N THR A 28 -6.28 -19.87 -21.55
CA THR A 28 -6.50 -19.59 -22.97
C THR A 28 -7.88 -20.07 -23.38
N TYR A 29 -8.65 -19.21 -24.05
CA TYR A 29 -9.98 -19.51 -24.58
C TYR A 29 -10.02 -19.22 -26.08
N ARG A 30 -10.95 -19.87 -26.78
CA ARG A 30 -11.28 -19.56 -28.17
C ARG A 30 -12.29 -18.42 -28.21
N VAL A 31 -12.14 -17.52 -29.18
CA VAL A 31 -13.12 -16.44 -29.41
C VAL A 31 -14.06 -16.84 -30.55
N PRO A 32 -15.40 -16.85 -30.32
CA PRO A 32 -16.39 -17.08 -31.38
C PRO A 32 -16.28 -16.05 -32.52
N GLU A 33 -16.72 -16.43 -33.72
CA GLU A 33 -16.78 -15.50 -34.85
C GLU A 33 -17.67 -14.28 -34.56
N GLY A 34 -17.26 -13.11 -35.05
CA GLY A 34 -17.95 -11.84 -34.84
C GLY A 34 -17.64 -11.14 -33.51
N TRP A 35 -16.85 -11.75 -32.62
CA TRP A 35 -16.47 -11.12 -31.35
C TRP A 35 -15.03 -10.63 -31.38
N GLU A 36 -14.84 -9.39 -30.91
CA GLU A 36 -13.54 -8.74 -30.85
C GLU A 36 -13.29 -8.19 -29.44
N PRO A 37 -13.09 -9.06 -28.44
CA PRO A 37 -12.73 -8.63 -27.10
C PRO A 37 -11.38 -7.90 -27.12
N GLU A 38 -11.32 -6.78 -26.40
CA GLU A 38 -10.09 -6.03 -26.17
C GLU A 38 -9.54 -6.34 -24.77
N ALA A 39 -8.25 -6.05 -24.55
CA ALA A 39 -7.66 -6.16 -23.22
C ALA A 39 -8.46 -5.28 -22.22
N GLY A 40 -8.86 -5.90 -21.11
CA GLY A 40 -9.65 -5.29 -20.05
C GLY A 40 -11.16 -5.37 -20.21
N ASP A 41 -11.65 -6.06 -21.23
CA ASP A 41 -13.06 -6.43 -21.29
C ASP A 41 -13.38 -7.47 -20.21
N LEU A 42 -14.56 -7.32 -19.61
CA LEU A 42 -15.14 -8.29 -18.69
C LEU A 42 -15.79 -9.40 -19.50
N LEU A 43 -15.42 -10.64 -19.22
CA LEU A 43 -15.89 -11.84 -19.91
C LEU A 43 -16.63 -12.76 -18.96
N SER A 44 -17.54 -13.54 -19.53
CA SER A 44 -18.07 -14.76 -18.95
C SER A 44 -17.38 -15.94 -19.61
N VAL A 45 -16.76 -16.84 -18.83
CA VAL A 45 -16.04 -18.00 -19.39
C VAL A 45 -16.37 -19.30 -18.65
N PRO A 46 -16.40 -20.44 -19.35
CA PRO A 46 -16.59 -21.74 -18.71
C PRO A 46 -15.29 -22.15 -17.99
N PHE A 47 -15.38 -22.45 -16.70
CA PHE A 47 -14.27 -22.88 -15.86
C PHE A 47 -14.64 -24.15 -15.08
N GLY A 48 -14.16 -25.31 -15.54
CA GLY A 48 -14.55 -26.60 -15.00
C GLY A 48 -16.02 -26.90 -15.23
N GLN A 49 -16.81 -27.04 -14.15
CA GLN A 49 -18.27 -27.19 -14.20
C GLN A 49 -19.02 -25.88 -13.93
N GLN A 50 -18.30 -24.77 -13.79
CA GLN A 50 -18.84 -23.46 -13.46
C GLN A 50 -18.62 -22.47 -14.60
N VAL A 51 -19.33 -21.35 -14.55
CA VAL A 51 -18.99 -20.16 -15.30
C VAL A 51 -18.43 -19.13 -14.35
N ALA A 52 -17.36 -18.47 -14.76
CA ALA A 52 -16.66 -17.48 -13.97
C ALA A 52 -16.59 -16.15 -14.72
N GLY A 53 -16.67 -15.06 -13.96
CA GLY A 53 -16.27 -13.76 -14.46
C GLY A 53 -14.76 -13.73 -14.67
N ALA A 54 -14.34 -13.12 -15.77
CA ALA A 54 -12.95 -13.13 -16.17
C ALA A 54 -12.58 -11.84 -16.90
N VAL A 55 -11.29 -11.55 -17.03
CA VAL A 55 -10.81 -10.33 -17.70
C VAL A 55 -9.95 -10.73 -18.88
N ALA A 56 -10.27 -10.20 -20.06
CA ALA A 56 -9.43 -10.33 -21.24
C ALA A 56 -8.06 -9.67 -20.99
N LEU A 57 -6.97 -10.41 -21.19
CA LEU A 57 -5.61 -9.87 -21.05
C LEU A 57 -5.00 -9.49 -22.40
N GLY A 58 -5.32 -10.22 -23.45
CA GLY A 58 -4.85 -9.96 -24.80
C GLY A 58 -4.99 -11.16 -25.72
N TRP A 59 -4.87 -10.91 -27.02
CA TRP A 59 -4.90 -11.95 -28.06
C TRP A 59 -3.61 -12.76 -28.06
N ARG A 60 -3.72 -14.06 -28.39
CA ARG A 60 -2.57 -14.93 -28.65
C ARG A 60 -2.63 -15.45 -30.09
N SER A 61 -1.49 -15.44 -30.76
CA SER A 61 -1.31 -16.09 -32.06
C SER A 61 -1.20 -17.62 -31.92
N GLU A 62 -0.66 -18.10 -30.80
CA GLU A 62 -0.36 -19.52 -30.58
C GLU A 62 -0.86 -20.03 -29.21
N LEU A 63 -1.16 -21.32 -29.15
CA LEU A 63 -1.51 -22.01 -27.91
C LEU A 63 -0.26 -22.25 -27.05
N PRO A 64 -0.40 -22.26 -25.71
CA PRO A 64 0.68 -22.69 -24.84
C PRO A 64 1.12 -24.13 -25.15
N THR A 65 2.41 -24.41 -24.98
CA THR A 65 2.99 -25.74 -25.20
C THR A 65 2.29 -26.81 -24.37
N GLY A 66 1.88 -27.91 -25.03
CA GLY A 66 1.17 -29.03 -24.39
C GLY A 66 -0.34 -28.86 -24.24
N VAL A 67 -0.93 -27.79 -24.77
CA VAL A 67 -2.39 -27.60 -24.82
C VAL A 67 -2.94 -28.14 -26.14
N ASP A 68 -3.89 -29.07 -26.06
CA ASP A 68 -4.62 -29.58 -27.22
C ASP A 68 -5.64 -28.52 -27.71
N PRO A 69 -5.59 -28.07 -28.98
CA PRO A 69 -6.56 -27.13 -29.55
C PRO A 69 -8.03 -27.55 -29.40
N GLN A 70 -8.32 -28.85 -29.35
CA GLN A 70 -9.69 -29.37 -29.18
C GLN A 70 -10.18 -29.27 -27.73
N SER A 71 -9.26 -29.20 -26.77
CA SER A 71 -9.58 -29.03 -25.35
C SER A 71 -9.90 -27.59 -24.95
N VAL A 72 -9.60 -26.62 -25.83
CA VAL A 72 -9.81 -25.19 -25.59
C VAL A 72 -11.28 -24.82 -25.79
N ARG A 73 -11.92 -24.37 -24.70
CA ARG A 73 -13.32 -23.94 -24.70
C ARG A 73 -13.47 -22.52 -25.25
N GLU A 74 -14.66 -22.21 -25.72
CA GLU A 74 -15.05 -20.86 -26.16
C GLU A 74 -15.44 -19.97 -24.98
N ILE A 75 -15.26 -18.65 -25.14
CA ILE A 75 -15.84 -17.66 -24.23
C ILE A 75 -17.36 -17.62 -24.37
N GLU A 76 -18.09 -17.40 -23.26
CA GLU A 76 -19.56 -17.40 -23.26
C GLU A 76 -20.18 -16.04 -23.55
N ALA A 77 -19.55 -14.95 -23.11
CA ALA A 77 -20.04 -13.58 -23.31
C ALA A 77 -18.93 -12.53 -23.08
N VAL A 78 -19.05 -11.39 -23.77
CA VAL A 78 -18.44 -10.13 -23.34
C VAL A 78 -19.47 -9.38 -22.51
N VAL A 79 -19.26 -9.32 -21.19
CA VAL A 79 -20.20 -8.76 -20.20
C VAL A 79 -20.13 -7.22 -20.19
N ALA A 80 -18.92 -6.67 -20.25
CA ALA A 80 -18.71 -5.22 -20.25
C ALA A 80 -17.41 -4.89 -20.98
N LYS A 81 -17.41 -3.80 -21.73
CA LYS A 81 -16.20 -3.30 -22.40
C LYS A 81 -15.38 -2.39 -21.49
N GLY A 82 -14.06 -2.55 -21.50
CA GLY A 82 -13.10 -1.62 -20.91
C GLY A 82 -13.32 -1.30 -19.43
N ILE A 83 -13.08 -2.27 -18.53
CA ILE A 83 -13.16 -2.07 -17.06
C ILE A 83 -12.18 -0.97 -16.60
N LEU A 84 -11.05 -0.84 -17.29
CA LEU A 84 -10.05 0.19 -17.07
C LEU A 84 -9.89 1.03 -18.34
N PRO A 85 -9.51 2.31 -18.22
CA PRO A 85 -9.16 3.13 -19.39
C PRO A 85 -8.07 2.45 -20.24
N LYS A 86 -8.17 2.57 -21.57
CA LYS A 86 -7.23 1.93 -22.51
C LYS A 86 -5.77 2.29 -22.21
N ASP A 87 -5.52 3.55 -21.86
CA ASP A 87 -4.18 4.08 -21.53
C ASP A 87 -3.58 3.48 -20.24
N PHE A 88 -4.37 2.75 -19.45
CA PHE A 88 -3.92 2.08 -18.23
C PHE A 88 -3.24 0.74 -18.52
N TRP A 89 -3.56 0.06 -19.62
CA TRP A 89 -3.00 -1.26 -19.94
C TRP A 89 -1.49 -1.25 -20.21
N PRO A 90 -0.93 -0.27 -20.94
CA PRO A 90 0.53 -0.13 -21.07
C PRO A 90 1.23 -0.03 -19.71
N LEU A 91 0.63 0.65 -18.73
CA LEU A 91 1.18 0.71 -17.37
C LEU A 91 1.21 -0.68 -16.71
N LEU A 92 0.11 -1.44 -16.80
CA LEU A 92 0.02 -2.77 -16.18
C LEU A 92 1.00 -3.76 -16.83
N GLN A 93 1.16 -3.70 -18.15
CA GLN A 93 2.16 -4.49 -18.88
C GLN A 93 3.59 -4.11 -18.47
N ARG A 94 3.88 -2.81 -18.38
CA ARG A 94 5.20 -2.33 -17.92
C ARG A 94 5.51 -2.79 -16.50
N VAL A 95 4.53 -2.76 -15.60
CA VAL A 95 4.65 -3.31 -14.23
C VAL A 95 4.91 -4.82 -14.27
N ALA A 96 4.14 -5.58 -15.05
CA ALA A 96 4.29 -7.03 -15.18
C ALA A 96 5.70 -7.41 -15.65
N ASN A 97 6.17 -6.74 -16.71
CA ASN A 97 7.48 -7.00 -17.33
C ASN A 97 8.64 -6.58 -16.42
N TYR A 98 8.56 -5.40 -15.79
CA TYR A 98 9.64 -4.92 -14.93
C TYR A 98 9.78 -5.75 -13.66
N TYR A 99 8.65 -6.09 -13.02
CA TYR A 99 8.61 -6.85 -11.77
C TYR A 99 8.56 -8.38 -11.97
N LEU A 100 8.76 -8.85 -13.22
CA LEU A 100 8.84 -10.28 -13.56
C LEU A 100 7.66 -11.09 -13.03
N THR A 101 6.45 -10.51 -13.13
CA THR A 101 5.22 -11.08 -12.59
C THR A 101 4.18 -11.23 -13.70
N PRO A 102 3.39 -12.33 -13.73
CA PRO A 102 2.31 -12.48 -14.70
C PRO A 102 1.33 -11.30 -14.68
N LEU A 103 0.93 -10.82 -15.86
CA LEU A 103 0.02 -9.69 -16.01
C LEU A 103 -1.29 -9.88 -15.21
N ALA A 104 -1.84 -11.10 -15.21
CA ALA A 104 -2.99 -11.47 -14.39
C ALA A 104 -2.86 -11.05 -12.91
N GLN A 105 -1.68 -11.23 -12.32
CA GLN A 105 -1.43 -10.91 -10.92
C GLN A 105 -1.36 -9.39 -10.69
N VAL A 106 -0.89 -8.63 -11.69
CA VAL A 106 -0.93 -7.17 -11.69
C VAL A 106 -2.39 -6.68 -11.79
N VAL A 107 -3.17 -7.23 -12.72
CA VAL A 107 -4.60 -6.90 -12.90
C VAL A 107 -5.40 -7.18 -11.65
N ARG A 108 -5.18 -8.34 -11.03
CA ARG A 108 -5.78 -8.71 -9.73
C ARG A 108 -5.46 -7.70 -8.62
N THR A 109 -4.26 -7.11 -8.64
CA THR A 109 -3.83 -6.11 -7.66
C THR A 109 -4.55 -4.77 -7.85
N VAL A 110 -4.87 -4.43 -9.11
CA VAL A 110 -5.51 -3.16 -9.50
C VAL A 110 -7.03 -3.18 -9.27
N LEU A 111 -7.69 -4.30 -9.55
CA LEU A 111 -9.14 -4.41 -9.48
C LEU A 111 -9.66 -4.50 -8.03
N PRO A 112 -10.83 -3.91 -7.74
CA PRO A 112 -11.45 -4.03 -6.41
C PRO A 112 -11.81 -5.50 -6.12
N PRO A 113 -11.65 -5.95 -4.86
CA PRO A 113 -11.93 -7.33 -4.49
C PRO A 113 -13.42 -7.65 -4.68
N GLY A 114 -13.70 -8.81 -5.26
CA GLY A 114 -15.08 -9.27 -5.50
C GLY A 114 -15.76 -8.65 -6.72
N LEU A 115 -15.04 -7.87 -7.55
CA LEU A 115 -15.56 -7.36 -8.82
C LEU A 115 -16.03 -8.50 -9.75
N LEU A 116 -15.27 -9.59 -9.79
CA LEU A 116 -15.52 -10.76 -10.64
C LEU A 116 -16.33 -11.84 -9.91
N SER A 117 -17.04 -11.48 -8.83
CA SER A 117 -17.68 -12.46 -7.95
C SER A 117 -18.64 -13.38 -8.69
N ARG A 118 -18.61 -14.65 -8.28
CA ARG A 118 -19.17 -15.84 -8.92
C ARG A 118 -20.60 -15.69 -9.43
N SER A 119 -20.78 -15.89 -10.73
CA SER A 119 -22.04 -16.35 -11.32
C SER A 119 -22.48 -17.66 -10.64
N GLN A 120 -23.74 -17.72 -10.21
CA GLN A 120 -24.34 -18.97 -9.75
C GLN A 120 -25.16 -19.57 -10.89
N ARG A 121 -24.96 -20.86 -11.17
CA ARG A 121 -25.81 -21.60 -12.10
C ARG A 121 -27.23 -21.58 -11.56
N ARG A 122 -28.17 -21.09 -12.35
CA ARG A 122 -29.59 -21.13 -12.03
C ARG A 122 -30.34 -21.91 -13.09
N ILE A 123 -31.36 -22.60 -12.64
CA ILE A 123 -32.26 -23.36 -13.50
C ILE A 123 -33.58 -22.61 -13.50
N ARG A 124 -34.05 -22.21 -14.68
CA ARG A 124 -35.36 -21.61 -14.88
C ARG A 124 -36.26 -22.59 -15.62
N LEU A 125 -37.53 -22.60 -15.25
CA LEU A 125 -38.58 -23.32 -15.96
C LEU A 125 -38.95 -22.57 -17.25
N VAL A 126 -38.93 -23.27 -18.38
CA VAL A 126 -39.33 -22.71 -19.68
C VAL A 126 -40.63 -23.38 -20.12
N GLY A 127 -41.71 -22.59 -20.12
CA GLY A 127 -43.05 -23.06 -20.49
C GLY A 127 -43.71 -24.00 -19.47
N SER A 128 -44.78 -24.67 -19.89
CA SER A 128 -45.55 -25.62 -19.08
C SER A 128 -45.23 -27.06 -19.50
N PRO A 129 -44.38 -27.81 -18.75
CA PRO A 129 -43.96 -29.15 -19.18
C PRO A 129 -45.15 -30.13 -19.24
N PRO A 130 -45.49 -30.72 -20.41
CA PRO A 130 -46.71 -31.51 -20.60
C PRO A 130 -46.43 -33.03 -20.72
N GLY A 131 -45.74 -33.66 -19.76
CA GLY A 131 -45.54 -35.12 -19.82
C GLY A 131 -44.89 -35.78 -18.62
N GLU A 132 -44.92 -37.12 -18.61
CA GLU A 132 -44.25 -37.97 -17.62
C GLU A 132 -42.71 -37.88 -17.77
N CYS A 133 -42.02 -37.79 -16.64
CA CYS A 133 -40.56 -37.74 -16.54
C CYS A 133 -40.08 -38.58 -15.37
N SER A 134 -38.77 -38.82 -15.29
CA SER A 134 -38.22 -39.61 -14.18
C SER A 134 -38.58 -39.03 -12.80
N PRO A 135 -38.67 -39.85 -11.72
CA PRO A 135 -39.01 -39.37 -10.38
C PRO A 135 -38.12 -38.21 -9.89
N ALA A 136 -36.84 -38.23 -10.25
CA ALA A 136 -35.89 -37.16 -9.94
C ALA A 136 -36.15 -35.88 -10.77
N ALA A 137 -36.51 -36.00 -12.05
CA ALA A 137 -36.93 -34.87 -12.88
C ALA A 137 -38.25 -34.24 -12.39
N GLN A 138 -39.19 -35.07 -11.94
CA GLN A 138 -40.47 -34.66 -11.37
C GLN A 138 -40.28 -33.90 -10.05
N ALA A 139 -39.38 -34.38 -9.16
CA ALA A 139 -39.02 -33.70 -7.93
C ALA A 139 -38.38 -32.32 -8.20
N LEU A 140 -37.48 -32.24 -9.19
CA LEU A 140 -36.82 -30.99 -9.59
C LEU A 140 -37.82 -29.97 -10.16
N LEU A 141 -38.74 -30.40 -11.03
CA LEU A 141 -39.81 -29.55 -11.57
C LEU A 141 -40.76 -29.05 -10.49
N ARG A 142 -41.14 -29.91 -9.52
CA ARG A 142 -41.98 -29.51 -8.39
C ARG A 142 -41.31 -28.41 -7.57
N LEU A 143 -40.03 -28.60 -7.22
CA LEU A 143 -39.26 -27.62 -6.46
C LEU A 143 -39.16 -26.26 -7.18
N LEU A 144 -38.93 -26.27 -8.50
CA LEU A 144 -38.88 -25.07 -9.33
C LEU A 144 -40.24 -24.35 -9.35
N ARG A 145 -41.35 -25.06 -9.50
CA ARG A 145 -42.70 -24.46 -9.52
C ARG A 145 -43.08 -23.84 -8.17
N GLU A 146 -42.82 -24.52 -7.07
CA GLU A 146 -43.14 -24.03 -5.71
C GLU A 146 -42.38 -22.75 -5.32
N LYS A 147 -41.20 -22.52 -5.91
CA LYS A 147 -40.32 -21.40 -5.57
C LYS A 147 -40.19 -20.35 -6.69
N GLY A 148 -41.22 -20.21 -7.53
CA GLY A 148 -41.33 -19.10 -8.47
C GLY A 148 -40.60 -19.29 -9.80
N GLY A 149 -40.35 -20.54 -10.21
CA GLY A 149 -39.87 -20.89 -11.55
C GLY A 149 -38.37 -20.74 -11.77
N GLU A 150 -37.60 -20.28 -10.79
CA GLU A 150 -36.15 -20.07 -10.94
C GLU A 150 -35.37 -20.31 -9.64
N LEU A 151 -34.46 -21.29 -9.62
CA LEU A 151 -33.67 -21.65 -8.43
C LEU A 151 -32.18 -21.82 -8.73
N SER A 152 -31.34 -21.71 -7.71
CA SER A 152 -29.91 -22.01 -7.84
C SER A 152 -29.67 -23.51 -7.96
N TRP A 153 -28.75 -23.90 -8.84
CA TRP A 153 -28.40 -25.29 -9.10
C TRP A 153 -27.86 -25.99 -7.85
N ARG A 154 -27.06 -25.28 -7.04
CA ARG A 154 -26.52 -25.79 -5.78
C ARG A 154 -27.62 -26.18 -4.80
N TYR A 155 -28.70 -25.41 -4.75
CA TYR A 155 -29.87 -25.73 -3.93
C TYR A 155 -30.60 -26.97 -4.47
N LEU A 156 -30.81 -27.06 -5.79
CA LEU A 156 -31.44 -28.22 -6.43
C LEU A 156 -30.63 -29.52 -6.23
N GLN A 157 -29.29 -29.47 -6.33
CA GLN A 157 -28.41 -30.62 -6.08
C GLN A 157 -28.48 -31.14 -4.65
N GLN A 158 -28.69 -30.25 -3.67
CA GLN A 158 -28.80 -30.64 -2.25
C GLN A 158 -30.15 -31.28 -1.93
N GLN A 159 -31.21 -30.91 -2.65
CA GLN A 159 -32.57 -31.34 -2.36
C GLN A 159 -33.02 -32.55 -3.18
N VAL A 160 -32.42 -32.79 -4.35
CA VAL A 160 -32.83 -33.85 -5.27
C VAL A 160 -31.68 -34.85 -5.50
N PRO A 161 -31.76 -36.08 -4.95
CA PRO A 161 -30.85 -37.16 -5.30
C PRO A 161 -30.90 -37.45 -6.81
N GLY A 162 -29.74 -37.50 -7.48
CA GLY A 162 -29.70 -37.69 -8.94
C GLY A 162 -30.05 -36.44 -9.76
N ALA A 163 -30.03 -35.25 -9.15
CA ALA A 163 -30.34 -33.98 -9.82
C ALA A 163 -29.65 -33.79 -11.18
N GLU A 164 -28.39 -34.22 -11.34
CA GLU A 164 -27.64 -34.07 -12.60
C GLU A 164 -28.28 -34.81 -13.78
N VAL A 165 -28.72 -36.04 -13.56
CA VAL A 165 -29.38 -36.86 -14.58
C VAL A 165 -30.74 -36.26 -14.91
N ALA A 166 -31.48 -35.85 -13.88
CA ALA A 166 -32.77 -35.17 -14.00
C ALA A 166 -32.65 -33.85 -14.78
N LEU A 167 -31.65 -33.02 -14.50
CA LEU A 167 -31.43 -31.77 -15.21
C LEU A 167 -31.12 -32.00 -16.69
N ARG A 168 -30.25 -32.98 -17.02
CA ARG A 168 -29.94 -33.31 -18.43
C ARG A 168 -31.17 -33.84 -19.19
N GLU A 169 -32.06 -34.57 -18.53
CA GLU A 169 -33.33 -35.00 -19.10
C GLU A 169 -34.23 -33.80 -19.40
N LEU A 170 -34.43 -32.91 -18.43
CA LEU A 170 -35.30 -31.75 -18.56
C LEU A 170 -34.78 -30.71 -19.57
N GLN A 171 -33.46 -30.54 -19.66
CA GLN A 171 -32.83 -29.67 -20.66
C GLN A 171 -32.99 -30.22 -22.08
N ARG A 172 -32.82 -31.54 -22.28
CA ARG A 172 -33.05 -32.18 -23.59
C ARG A 172 -34.49 -32.02 -24.08
N ARG A 173 -35.45 -31.97 -23.16
CA ARG A 173 -36.87 -31.76 -23.44
C ARG A 173 -37.25 -30.27 -23.59
N GLY A 174 -36.32 -29.35 -23.36
CA GLY A 174 -36.56 -27.90 -23.44
C GLY A 174 -37.44 -27.34 -22.32
N TRP A 175 -37.67 -28.08 -21.22
CA TRP A 175 -38.58 -27.68 -20.13
C TRP A 175 -37.89 -26.82 -19.07
N VAL A 176 -36.57 -26.87 -19.03
CA VAL A 176 -35.76 -26.02 -18.16
C VAL A 176 -34.58 -25.50 -18.93
N GLU A 177 -34.25 -24.24 -18.67
CA GLU A 177 -33.06 -23.58 -19.14
C GLU A 177 -32.08 -23.47 -17.98
N SER A 178 -30.84 -23.87 -18.22
CA SER A 178 -29.73 -23.61 -17.31
C SER A 178 -29.04 -22.36 -17.80
N PHE A 179 -29.07 -21.30 -17.01
CA PHE A 179 -28.39 -20.06 -17.32
C PHE A 179 -27.58 -19.63 -16.09
N TRP A 180 -26.62 -18.75 -16.33
CA TRP A 180 -25.78 -18.23 -15.27
C TRP A 180 -26.30 -16.86 -14.87
N GLN A 181 -26.65 -16.69 -13.60
CA GLN A 181 -27.02 -15.38 -13.06
C GLN A 181 -25.80 -14.79 -12.37
N GLU A 182 -25.39 -13.60 -12.80
CA GLU A 182 -24.38 -12.81 -12.11
C GLU A 182 -24.84 -12.55 -10.67
N GLN A 183 -24.05 -12.98 -9.69
CA GLN A 183 -24.18 -12.39 -8.37
C GLN A 183 -23.53 -11.02 -8.46
N GLN A 184 -24.32 -9.96 -8.32
CA GLN A 184 -23.80 -8.61 -8.24
C GLN A 184 -22.78 -8.52 -7.09
N GLY A 185 -21.50 -8.54 -7.45
CA GLY A 185 -20.39 -8.26 -6.56
C GLY A 185 -20.43 -6.81 -6.13
N GLY A 186 -20.43 -6.59 -4.82
CA GLY A 186 -20.42 -5.23 -4.27
C GLY A 186 -21.65 -4.41 -4.62
N ARG A 187 -22.87 -4.90 -4.28
CA ARG A 187 -24.11 -4.11 -4.37
C ARG A 187 -23.83 -2.66 -3.99
N VAL A 188 -24.05 -1.74 -4.93
CA VAL A 188 -24.06 -0.31 -4.63
C VAL A 188 -25.07 -0.13 -3.51
N LYS A 189 -24.69 0.50 -2.40
CA LYS A 189 -25.67 0.76 -1.35
C LYS A 189 -26.65 1.75 -1.95
N THR A 190 -27.86 1.30 -2.27
CA THR A 190 -28.92 2.21 -2.64
C THR A 190 -29.63 2.67 -1.38
N GLN A 191 -30.02 3.94 -1.34
CA GLN A 191 -31.12 4.37 -0.47
C GLN A 191 -32.21 4.93 -1.35
N GLN A 192 -33.44 4.83 -0.86
CA GLN A 192 -34.53 5.54 -1.51
C GLN A 192 -34.30 7.04 -1.38
N ALA A 193 -34.41 7.74 -2.50
CA ALA A 193 -34.45 9.20 -2.55
C ALA A 193 -35.80 9.62 -3.12
N ALA A 194 -36.19 10.84 -2.82
CA ALA A 194 -37.34 11.48 -3.41
C ALA A 194 -36.87 12.71 -4.18
N THR A 195 -37.28 12.81 -5.44
CA THR A 195 -37.11 14.03 -6.24
C THR A 195 -38.46 14.68 -6.46
N LEU A 196 -38.49 16.01 -6.40
CA LEU A 196 -39.67 16.84 -6.58
C LEU A 196 -40.08 16.77 -8.05
N VAL A 197 -41.32 16.36 -8.29
CA VAL A 197 -41.91 16.32 -9.64
C VAL A 197 -42.77 17.54 -9.87
N GLU A 198 -43.57 17.92 -8.86
CA GLU A 198 -44.51 19.03 -8.94
C GLU A 198 -44.59 19.74 -7.59
N ASP A 199 -44.60 21.07 -7.59
CA ASP A 199 -44.48 21.89 -6.37
C ASP A 199 -45.81 22.45 -5.85
N SER A 200 -46.93 22.04 -6.45
CA SER A 200 -48.27 22.45 -6.01
C SER A 200 -48.64 21.88 -4.64
N LEU A 201 -49.10 22.78 -3.76
CA LEU A 201 -49.56 22.45 -2.39
C LEU A 201 -51.03 22.05 -2.33
N GLU A 202 -51.76 22.11 -3.45
CA GLU A 202 -53.19 21.80 -3.52
C GLU A 202 -53.45 20.31 -3.26
N GLY A 203 -54.46 20.03 -2.44
CA GLY A 203 -54.87 18.67 -2.08
C GLY A 203 -53.92 17.92 -1.14
N LEU A 204 -52.95 18.62 -0.53
CA LEU A 204 -51.98 18.06 0.41
C LEU A 204 -52.34 18.38 1.86
N SER A 205 -52.14 17.42 2.77
CA SER A 205 -52.27 17.65 4.21
C SER A 205 -51.14 18.52 4.77
N LEU A 206 -51.30 19.12 5.94
CA LEU A 206 -50.25 19.95 6.59
C LEU A 206 -48.88 19.24 6.68
N PRO A 207 -48.79 17.94 7.06
CA PRO A 207 -47.51 17.21 7.01
C PRO A 207 -46.95 17.05 5.59
N GLN A 208 -47.80 16.89 4.57
CA GLN A 208 -47.41 16.76 3.16
C GLN A 208 -46.91 18.08 2.58
N GLN A 209 -47.55 19.20 2.94
CA GLN A 209 -47.14 20.53 2.52
C GLN A 209 -45.78 20.91 3.12
N LYS A 210 -45.59 20.69 4.43
CA LYS A 210 -44.31 20.93 5.11
C LYS A 210 -43.18 20.10 4.50
N ALA A 211 -43.47 18.83 4.23
CA ALA A 211 -42.59 17.92 3.50
C ALA A 211 -42.16 18.49 2.13
N LEU A 212 -43.12 18.85 1.28
CA LEU A 212 -42.84 19.34 -0.08
C LEU A 212 -42.04 20.66 -0.07
N GLN A 213 -42.33 21.55 0.89
CA GLN A 213 -41.58 22.80 1.08
C GLN A 213 -40.12 22.56 1.50
N ILE A 214 -39.87 21.61 2.41
CA ILE A 214 -38.50 21.23 2.80
C ILE A 214 -37.75 20.63 1.61
N LEU A 215 -38.42 19.81 0.80
CA LEU A 215 -37.84 19.27 -0.45
C LEU A 215 -37.40 20.40 -1.38
N LYS A 216 -38.27 21.40 -1.57
CA LYS A 216 -38.01 22.58 -2.39
C LYS A 216 -36.85 23.42 -1.86
N GLN A 217 -36.81 23.68 -0.56
CA GLN A 217 -35.72 24.46 0.09
C GLN A 217 -34.36 23.77 0.00
N LYS A 218 -34.32 22.45 -0.14
CA LYS A 218 -33.10 21.65 -0.26
C LYS A 218 -32.71 21.33 -1.71
N GLY A 219 -33.31 22.01 -2.68
CA GLY A 219 -32.93 21.89 -4.10
C GLY A 219 -33.69 20.81 -4.86
N GLY A 220 -34.83 20.34 -4.33
CA GLY A 220 -35.75 19.45 -5.03
C GLY A 220 -35.45 17.97 -4.88
N GLU A 221 -34.40 17.56 -4.18
CA GLU A 221 -34.07 16.15 -3.97
C GLU A 221 -33.54 15.89 -2.55
N LEU A 222 -34.01 14.82 -1.90
CA LEU A 222 -33.57 14.42 -0.57
C LEU A 222 -33.51 12.90 -0.42
N LEU A 223 -32.56 12.42 0.37
CA LEU A 223 -32.53 11.03 0.82
C LEU A 223 -33.62 10.78 1.87
N LEU A 224 -34.20 9.57 1.87
CA LEU A 224 -35.27 9.21 2.80
C LEU A 224 -34.85 9.34 4.28
N VAL A 225 -33.57 9.11 4.59
CA VAL A 225 -33.02 9.20 5.95
C VAL A 225 -32.86 10.66 6.40
N GLU A 226 -32.42 11.54 5.49
CA GLU A 226 -32.34 12.97 5.75
C GLU A 226 -33.73 13.58 5.91
N TRP A 227 -34.70 13.03 5.17
CA TRP A 227 -36.11 13.39 5.29
C TRP A 227 -36.71 13.08 6.66
N GLU A 228 -36.52 11.86 7.16
CA GLU A 228 -36.99 11.47 8.50
C GLU A 228 -36.40 12.39 9.58
N ARG A 229 -35.13 12.81 9.42
CA ARG A 229 -34.44 13.69 10.35
C ARG A 229 -34.85 15.16 10.25
N LEU A 230 -35.01 15.70 9.04
CA LEU A 230 -35.22 17.13 8.79
C LEU A 230 -36.69 17.53 8.77
N ALA A 231 -37.56 16.69 8.20
CA ALA A 231 -38.98 16.97 8.12
C ALA A 231 -39.73 16.52 9.37
N GLY A 232 -39.20 15.54 10.11
CA GLY A 232 -39.89 14.91 11.24
C GLY A 232 -41.17 14.16 10.81
N VAL A 233 -41.21 13.73 9.54
CA VAL A 233 -42.39 13.11 8.92
C VAL A 233 -42.04 11.68 8.51
N SER A 234 -42.96 10.74 8.78
CA SER A 234 -42.79 9.32 8.50
C SER A 234 -42.73 8.99 7.01
N ARG A 235 -42.08 7.86 6.69
CA ARG A 235 -41.99 7.26 5.35
C ARG A 235 -43.33 7.12 4.61
N SER A 236 -44.43 6.95 5.35
CA SER A 236 -45.78 6.88 4.78
C SER A 236 -46.23 8.16 4.08
N VAL A 237 -45.77 9.34 4.52
CA VAL A 237 -46.13 10.62 3.88
C VAL A 237 -45.44 10.78 2.54
N LEU A 238 -44.19 10.31 2.43
CA LEU A 238 -43.44 10.26 1.17
C LEU A 238 -44.07 9.31 0.15
N GLN A 239 -44.51 8.13 0.58
CA GLN A 239 -45.25 7.20 -0.28
C GLN A 239 -46.59 7.80 -0.73
N SER A 240 -47.27 8.55 0.13
CA SER A 240 -48.51 9.25 -0.23
C SER A 240 -48.26 10.39 -1.22
N LEU A 241 -47.21 11.19 -1.03
CA LEU A 241 -46.79 12.22 -2.00
C LEU A 241 -46.41 11.60 -3.36
N ALA A 242 -45.77 10.43 -3.35
CA ALA A 242 -45.42 9.72 -4.58
C ALA A 242 -46.66 9.17 -5.31
N ARG A 243 -47.63 8.60 -4.57
CA ARG A 243 -48.91 8.19 -5.14
C ARG A 243 -49.72 9.35 -5.73
N LYS A 244 -49.59 10.55 -5.13
CA LYS A 244 -50.20 11.79 -5.62
C LYS A 244 -49.38 12.47 -6.74
N GLY A 245 -48.31 11.84 -7.24
CA GLY A 245 -47.48 12.37 -8.33
C GLY A 245 -46.60 13.56 -7.98
N ARG A 246 -46.54 13.98 -6.70
CA ARG A 246 -45.79 15.19 -6.29
C ARG A 246 -44.28 14.93 -6.17
N VAL A 247 -43.88 13.68 -5.90
CA VAL A 247 -42.47 13.27 -5.79
C VAL A 247 -42.26 11.93 -6.47
N HIS A 248 -41.09 11.71 -7.06
CA HIS A 248 -40.70 10.42 -7.62
C HIS A 248 -39.71 9.73 -6.68
N LEU A 249 -40.09 8.54 -6.19
CA LEU A 249 -39.23 7.71 -5.36
C LEU A 249 -38.38 6.83 -6.25
N TYR A 250 -37.07 6.90 -6.07
CA TYR A 250 -36.14 6.05 -6.81
C TYR A 250 -35.00 5.58 -5.92
N GLU A 251 -34.34 4.51 -6.33
CA GLU A 251 -33.14 4.04 -5.65
C GLU A 251 -31.94 4.86 -6.08
N ARG A 252 -31.47 5.73 -5.19
CA ARG A 252 -30.26 6.52 -5.41
C ARG A 252 -29.03 5.71 -4.97
N PRO A 253 -28.04 5.52 -5.83
CA PRO A 253 -26.78 4.91 -5.43
C PRO A 253 -26.05 5.86 -4.48
N LEU A 254 -25.85 5.42 -3.24
CA LEU A 254 -25.04 6.09 -2.24
C LEU A 254 -23.62 5.56 -2.29
N LEU A 255 -22.68 6.48 -2.46
CA LEU A 255 -21.30 6.19 -2.13
C LEU A 255 -21.26 5.95 -0.62
N ARG A 256 -20.73 4.79 -0.19
CA ARG A 256 -20.42 4.53 1.22
C ARG A 256 -19.22 5.40 1.63
N LEU A 257 -19.42 6.71 1.70
CA LEU A 257 -18.37 7.65 2.03
C LEU A 257 -18.24 7.68 3.55
N GLY A 258 -17.30 6.93 4.10
CA GLY A 258 -16.87 7.13 5.48
C GLY A 258 -16.49 8.59 5.72
N GLU A 259 -17.04 9.19 6.80
CA GLU A 259 -16.74 10.53 7.33
C GLU A 259 -16.68 11.71 6.33
N ALA A 260 -17.26 11.61 5.12
CA ALA A 260 -17.28 12.73 4.15
C ALA A 260 -18.25 13.86 4.51
N GLU A 261 -19.10 13.66 5.53
CA GLU A 261 -20.16 14.61 5.92
C GLU A 261 -19.78 15.53 7.09
N ARG A 262 -18.54 15.46 7.63
CA ARG A 262 -18.15 16.39 8.69
C ARG A 262 -17.85 17.76 8.06
N PRO A 263 -18.55 18.84 8.47
CA PRO A 263 -18.19 20.18 8.04
C PRO A 263 -16.79 20.49 8.58
N VAL A 264 -15.86 20.78 7.66
CA VAL A 264 -14.52 21.27 7.99
C VAL A 264 -14.52 22.77 7.75
N GLU A 265 -13.96 23.55 8.67
CA GLU A 265 -13.74 24.97 8.45
C GLU A 265 -12.92 25.20 7.18
N LYS A 266 -13.32 26.20 6.38
CA LYS A 266 -12.70 26.47 5.10
C LYS A 266 -11.32 27.11 5.30
N ASP A 267 -10.29 26.52 4.69
CA ASP A 267 -8.91 27.03 4.72
C ASP A 267 -8.62 27.91 3.49
N LEU A 268 -7.80 28.94 3.67
CA LEU A 268 -7.43 29.92 2.63
C LEU A 268 -5.97 29.73 2.17
N PRO A 269 -5.61 30.18 0.95
CA PRO A 269 -4.22 30.18 0.51
C PRO A 269 -3.34 30.94 1.48
N LYS A 270 -2.22 30.34 1.89
CA LYS A 270 -1.26 31.01 2.77
C LYS A 270 -0.24 31.80 1.94
N PRO A 271 0.32 32.89 2.48
CA PRO A 271 1.43 33.58 1.84
C PRO A 271 2.62 32.61 1.73
N LEU A 272 3.18 32.52 0.52
CA LEU A 272 4.31 31.65 0.22
C LEU A 272 5.62 32.36 0.57
N THR A 273 6.61 31.62 1.04
CA THR A 273 8.00 32.10 1.08
C THR A 273 8.56 32.20 -0.36
N PRO A 274 9.66 32.94 -0.61
CA PRO A 274 10.27 33.02 -1.93
C PRO A 274 10.56 31.64 -2.55
N ALA A 275 11.18 30.73 -1.77
CA ALA A 275 11.47 29.37 -2.22
C ALA A 275 10.21 28.54 -2.53
N GLN A 276 9.12 28.74 -1.78
CA GLN A 276 7.84 28.08 -2.07
C GLN A 276 7.18 28.66 -3.33
N ALA A 277 7.24 29.98 -3.53
CA ALA A 277 6.70 30.63 -4.71
C ALA A 277 7.44 30.18 -5.98
N GLU A 278 8.77 30.08 -5.95
CA GLU A 278 9.58 29.51 -7.02
C GLU A 278 9.19 28.06 -7.32
N ALA A 279 9.04 27.23 -6.27
CA ALA A 279 8.63 25.84 -6.44
C ALA A 279 7.24 25.71 -7.06
N VAL A 280 6.26 26.50 -6.59
CA VAL A 280 4.90 26.51 -7.15
C VAL A 280 4.94 26.95 -8.61
N ALA A 281 5.66 28.03 -8.94
CA ALA A 281 5.78 28.54 -10.30
C ALA A 281 6.40 27.50 -11.24
N ALA A 282 7.50 26.86 -10.85
CA ALA A 282 8.17 25.84 -11.64
C ALA A 282 7.25 24.64 -11.93
N ILE A 283 6.52 24.15 -10.92
CA ILE A 283 5.59 23.01 -11.09
C ILE A 283 4.40 23.41 -11.95
N GLN A 284 3.85 24.62 -11.76
CA GLN A 284 2.73 25.13 -12.56
C GLN A 284 3.09 25.29 -14.04
N GLN A 285 4.28 25.78 -14.36
CA GLN A 285 4.77 25.89 -15.73
C GLN A 285 4.94 24.53 -16.42
N ALA A 286 5.16 23.46 -15.66
CA ALA A 286 5.30 22.11 -16.15
C ALA A 286 3.97 21.32 -16.26
N LEU A 287 2.82 21.92 -15.89
CA LEU A 287 1.53 21.24 -16.03
C LEU A 287 1.26 20.84 -17.49
N GLY A 288 0.93 19.57 -17.70
CA GLY A 288 0.77 18.99 -19.05
C GLY A 288 2.07 18.61 -19.75
N ARG A 289 3.19 18.54 -19.00
CA ARG A 289 4.47 17.98 -19.46
C ARG A 289 4.96 16.95 -18.46
N ASN A 290 5.61 15.90 -18.96
CA ASN A 290 6.32 14.91 -18.16
C ASN A 290 7.62 15.49 -17.55
N GLN A 291 7.48 16.28 -16.49
CA GLN A 291 8.59 16.82 -15.69
C GLN A 291 8.61 16.20 -14.30
N ARG A 292 9.80 15.91 -13.77
CA ARG A 292 9.96 15.35 -12.44
C ARG A 292 10.61 16.37 -11.52
N PHE A 293 10.05 16.52 -10.32
CA PHE A 293 10.53 17.45 -9.32
C PHE A 293 10.86 16.73 -8.02
N LEU A 294 12.04 17.01 -7.47
CA LEU A 294 12.39 16.67 -6.10
C LEU A 294 12.18 17.91 -5.22
N LEU A 295 11.05 17.98 -4.51
CA LEU A 295 10.78 19.04 -3.55
C LEU A 295 11.50 18.73 -2.23
N HIS A 296 12.76 19.16 -2.15
CA HIS A 296 13.67 18.89 -1.05
C HIS A 296 13.55 19.97 0.03
N GLY A 297 12.69 19.72 1.03
CA GLY A 297 12.37 20.70 2.05
C GLY A 297 12.47 20.16 3.46
N VAL A 298 13.19 20.87 4.34
CA VAL A 298 13.38 20.49 5.76
C VAL A 298 12.05 20.25 6.47
N THR A 299 12.04 19.51 7.58
CA THR A 299 10.83 19.30 8.35
C THR A 299 10.21 20.64 8.79
N GLY A 300 8.94 20.89 8.45
CA GLY A 300 8.27 22.18 8.74
C GLY A 300 8.46 23.29 7.69
N SER A 301 9.08 23.00 6.55
CA SER A 301 9.22 23.94 5.41
C SER A 301 7.94 24.20 4.62
N GLY A 302 6.83 23.53 4.95
CA GLY A 302 5.53 23.73 4.30
C GLY A 302 5.38 23.13 2.91
N LYS A 303 6.04 22.00 2.62
CA LYS A 303 5.83 21.23 1.38
C LYS A 303 4.35 21.01 1.04
N THR A 304 3.51 20.76 2.06
CA THR A 304 2.07 20.58 1.89
C THR A 304 1.37 21.81 1.30
N GLU A 305 1.80 23.03 1.64
CA GLU A 305 1.22 24.25 1.08
C GLU A 305 1.52 24.36 -0.42
N VAL A 306 2.75 24.02 -0.83
CA VAL A 306 3.13 23.92 -2.26
C VAL A 306 2.22 22.94 -2.99
N TYR A 307 1.99 21.74 -2.43
CA TYR A 307 1.09 20.76 -3.05
C TYR A 307 -0.33 21.31 -3.20
N LEU A 308 -0.89 21.92 -2.16
CA LEU A 308 -2.25 22.45 -2.16
C LEU A 308 -2.44 23.55 -3.21
N GLN A 309 -1.46 24.46 -3.36
CA GLN A 309 -1.52 25.53 -4.37
C GLN A 309 -1.46 24.99 -5.79
N VAL A 310 -0.56 24.03 -6.07
CA VAL A 310 -0.47 23.42 -7.41
C VAL A 310 -1.73 22.60 -7.71
N ILE A 311 -2.22 21.80 -6.75
CA ILE A 311 -3.42 20.98 -6.96
C ILE A 311 -4.66 21.85 -7.21
N ALA A 312 -4.80 22.99 -6.53
CA ALA A 312 -5.89 23.92 -6.80
C ALA A 312 -5.91 24.37 -8.27
N GLN A 313 -4.74 24.67 -8.85
CA GLN A 313 -4.61 25.03 -10.27
C GLN A 313 -4.96 23.86 -11.20
N VAL A 314 -4.53 22.63 -10.86
CA VAL A 314 -4.84 21.41 -11.62
C VAL A 314 -6.36 21.19 -11.69
N LEU A 315 -7.06 21.37 -10.58
CA LEU A 315 -8.53 21.25 -10.53
C LEU A 315 -9.22 22.35 -11.35
N GLN A 316 -8.70 23.58 -11.33
CA GLN A 316 -9.21 24.68 -12.17
C GLN A 316 -9.06 24.41 -13.66
N GLN A 317 -8.01 23.67 -14.06
CA GLN A 317 -7.81 23.21 -15.44
C GLN A 317 -8.67 21.99 -15.83
N GLY A 318 -9.62 21.58 -14.98
CA GLY A 318 -10.48 20.44 -15.26
C GLY A 318 -9.77 19.07 -15.15
N ARG A 319 -8.63 19.01 -14.44
CA ARG A 319 -7.82 17.79 -14.30
C ARG A 319 -7.87 17.25 -12.87
N SER A 320 -7.60 15.96 -12.72
CA SER A 320 -7.53 15.28 -11.42
C SER A 320 -6.10 15.24 -10.87
N ALA A 321 -5.96 15.15 -9.55
CA ALA A 321 -4.65 15.00 -8.90
C ALA A 321 -4.60 13.73 -8.04
N LEU A 322 -3.45 13.05 -8.07
CA LEU A 322 -3.16 11.91 -7.20
C LEU A 322 -2.13 12.31 -6.15
N VAL A 323 -2.44 12.06 -4.88
CA VAL A 323 -1.53 12.27 -3.75
C VAL A 323 -1.28 10.95 -3.05
N LEU A 324 -0.04 10.50 -3.08
CA LEU A 324 0.40 9.28 -2.43
C LEU A 324 1.08 9.63 -1.10
N VAL A 325 0.66 8.94 -0.04
CA VAL A 325 1.20 9.09 1.32
C VAL A 325 1.66 7.73 1.87
N PRO A 326 2.60 7.69 2.82
CA PRO A 326 3.15 6.42 3.31
C PRO A 326 2.12 5.47 3.94
N GLU A 327 1.30 5.97 4.87
CA GLU A 327 0.48 5.12 5.75
C GLU A 327 -0.92 5.66 5.99
N ILE A 328 -1.84 4.72 6.26
CA ILE A 328 -3.27 4.97 6.48
C ILE A 328 -3.51 5.89 7.69
N GLY A 329 -2.68 5.75 8.74
CA GLY A 329 -2.80 6.55 9.95
C GLY A 329 -2.63 8.06 9.72
N LEU A 330 -1.99 8.43 8.60
CA LEU A 330 -1.73 9.82 8.22
C LEU A 330 -2.80 10.41 7.32
N THR A 331 -3.64 9.55 6.72
CA THR A 331 -4.66 9.97 5.77
C THR A 331 -5.69 10.91 6.39
N PRO A 332 -6.24 10.72 7.62
CA PRO A 332 -7.30 11.58 8.14
C PRO A 332 -6.91 13.06 8.27
N GLN A 333 -5.78 13.36 8.93
CA GLN A 333 -5.35 14.75 9.16
C GLN A 333 -5.03 15.47 7.86
N LEU A 334 -4.33 14.78 6.94
CA LEU A 334 -4.03 15.35 5.63
C LEU A 334 -5.31 15.54 4.80
N THR A 335 -6.22 14.57 4.86
CA THR A 335 -7.49 14.64 4.13
C THR A 335 -8.36 15.79 4.63
N ASP A 336 -8.45 16.01 5.94
CA ASP A 336 -9.21 17.12 6.49
C ASP A 336 -8.62 18.47 6.03
N ARG A 337 -7.28 18.61 6.03
CA ARG A 337 -6.60 19.78 5.46
C ARG A 337 -6.91 19.98 3.98
N PHE A 338 -6.85 18.91 3.19
CA PHE A 338 -7.15 18.98 1.76
C PHE A 338 -8.62 19.32 1.50
N ARG A 339 -9.56 18.77 2.29
CA ARG A 339 -10.98 19.10 2.18
C ARG A 339 -11.28 20.54 2.56
N ALA A 340 -10.67 21.02 3.64
CA ALA A 340 -10.77 22.42 4.07
C ALA A 340 -10.37 23.39 2.94
N ARG A 341 -9.34 23.03 2.17
CA ARG A 341 -8.74 23.87 1.13
C ARG A 341 -9.37 23.71 -0.26
N LEU A 342 -9.66 22.48 -0.67
CA LEU A 342 -10.05 22.10 -2.04
C LEU A 342 -11.53 21.72 -2.16
N GLY A 343 -12.26 21.66 -1.05
CA GLY A 343 -13.68 21.34 -1.00
C GLY A 343 -13.98 19.84 -0.91
N SER A 344 -15.20 19.46 -1.26
CA SER A 344 -15.76 18.13 -1.02
C SER A 344 -15.29 17.02 -1.98
N ARG A 345 -14.56 17.35 -3.05
CA ARG A 345 -14.10 16.40 -4.09
C ARG A 345 -12.74 15.76 -3.78
N VAL A 346 -12.50 15.49 -2.49
CA VAL A 346 -11.27 14.87 -1.99
C VAL A 346 -11.61 13.50 -1.40
N TRP A 347 -11.10 12.46 -2.05
CA TRP A 347 -11.36 11.07 -1.73
C TRP A 347 -10.15 10.38 -1.12
N THR A 348 -10.38 9.43 -0.23
CA THR A 348 -9.32 8.63 0.41
C THR A 348 -9.34 7.20 -0.10
N TYR A 349 -8.24 6.68 -0.63
CA TYR A 349 -8.16 5.30 -1.13
C TYR A 349 -7.02 4.52 -0.47
N HIS A 350 -7.36 3.56 0.38
CA HIS A 350 -6.38 2.75 1.11
C HIS A 350 -6.91 1.36 1.49
N SER A 351 -6.03 0.46 1.92
CA SER A 351 -6.37 -0.93 2.27
C SER A 351 -7.27 -1.09 3.50
N GLY A 352 -7.37 -0.07 4.37
CA GLY A 352 -8.28 -0.06 5.53
C GLY A 352 -9.77 0.14 5.21
N LEU A 353 -10.11 0.41 3.93
CA LEU A 353 -11.49 0.49 3.45
C LEU A 353 -12.08 -0.91 3.25
N SER A 354 -13.38 -1.06 3.52
CA SER A 354 -14.12 -2.26 3.19
C SER A 354 -14.18 -2.50 1.68
N ALA A 355 -14.46 -3.74 1.26
CA ALA A 355 -14.59 -4.08 -0.16
C ALA A 355 -15.64 -3.22 -0.89
N GLY A 356 -16.78 -2.94 -0.23
CA GLY A 356 -17.82 -2.07 -0.78
C GLY A 356 -17.37 -0.62 -0.94
N GLU A 357 -16.70 -0.04 0.06
CA GLU A 357 -16.16 1.33 -0.02
C GLU A 357 -15.10 1.46 -1.12
N ARG A 358 -14.21 0.46 -1.26
CA ARG A 358 -13.21 0.43 -2.34
C ARG A 358 -13.86 0.37 -3.72
N TYR A 359 -14.91 -0.44 -3.87
CA TYR A 359 -15.65 -0.55 -5.12
C TYR A 359 -16.37 0.76 -5.48
N ASP A 360 -17.08 1.36 -4.51
CA ASP A 360 -17.80 2.62 -4.70
C ASP A 360 -16.85 3.76 -5.11
N LEU A 361 -15.70 3.88 -4.43
CA LEU A 361 -14.67 4.86 -4.77
C LEU A 361 -14.00 4.56 -6.11
N TRP A 362 -13.73 3.29 -6.41
CA TRP A 362 -13.15 2.91 -7.70
C TRP A 362 -14.04 3.33 -8.86
N ARG A 363 -15.36 3.16 -8.74
CA ARG A 363 -16.32 3.68 -9.73
C ARG A 363 -16.32 5.20 -9.80
N GLN A 364 -16.26 5.89 -8.67
CA GLN A 364 -16.19 7.35 -8.63
C GLN A 364 -14.94 7.90 -9.33
N MET A 365 -13.80 7.20 -9.23
CA MET A 365 -12.52 7.60 -9.84
C MET A 365 -12.54 7.50 -11.37
N LEU A 366 -13.39 6.65 -11.94
CA LEU A 366 -13.57 6.51 -13.40
C LEU A 366 -14.38 7.66 -14.02
N VAL A 367 -15.14 8.40 -13.20
CA VAL A 367 -15.92 9.55 -13.70
C VAL A 367 -14.96 10.67 -14.11
N ALA A 368 -15.17 11.24 -15.30
CA ALA A 368 -14.38 12.34 -15.85
C ALA A 368 -14.67 13.71 -15.20
N VAL A 369 -14.80 13.74 -13.88
CA VAL A 369 -14.97 14.96 -13.08
C VAL A 369 -13.67 15.23 -12.31
N PRO A 370 -13.17 16.48 -12.27
CA PRO A 370 -11.96 16.84 -11.55
C PRO A 370 -12.08 16.49 -10.06
N GLN A 371 -11.13 15.70 -9.57
CA GLN A 371 -11.13 15.19 -8.21
C GLN A 371 -9.70 14.98 -7.69
N VAL A 372 -9.57 14.93 -6.37
CA VAL A 372 -8.31 14.59 -5.71
C VAL A 372 -8.45 13.26 -5.01
N VAL A 373 -7.53 12.34 -5.28
CA VAL A 373 -7.44 11.08 -4.53
C VAL A 373 -6.18 11.10 -3.70
N ILE A 374 -6.36 10.99 -2.39
CA ILE A 374 -5.29 10.80 -1.41
C ILE A 374 -5.28 9.33 -1.06
N GLY A 375 -4.14 8.67 -1.16
CA GLY A 375 -4.09 7.26 -0.83
C GLY A 375 -2.70 6.75 -0.50
N THR A 376 -2.64 5.53 -0.01
CA THR A 376 -1.37 4.86 0.25
C THR A 376 -0.81 4.24 -1.04
N ARG A 377 0.22 3.40 -0.91
CA ARG A 377 0.85 2.65 -2.01
C ARG A 377 -0.11 2.17 -3.11
N SER A 378 -1.24 1.55 -2.76
CA SER A 378 -2.18 0.98 -3.74
C SER A 378 -2.93 2.01 -4.59
N ALA A 379 -3.00 3.27 -4.16
CA ALA A 379 -3.66 4.33 -4.91
C ALA A 379 -2.90 4.75 -6.17
N VAL A 380 -1.64 4.30 -6.34
CA VAL A 380 -0.90 4.48 -7.60
C VAL A 380 -1.63 3.85 -8.79
N PHE A 381 -2.53 2.88 -8.55
CA PHE A 381 -3.37 2.25 -9.56
C PHE A 381 -4.80 2.80 -9.62
N ALA A 382 -5.12 3.87 -8.90
CA ALA A 382 -6.44 4.52 -8.96
C ALA A 382 -6.72 5.00 -10.40
N PRO A 383 -7.79 4.56 -11.09
CA PRO A 383 -8.02 4.88 -12.50
C PRO A 383 -8.64 6.28 -12.69
N LEU A 384 -7.92 7.31 -12.25
CA LEU A 384 -8.31 8.71 -12.35
C LEU A 384 -8.33 9.18 -13.80
N ALA A 385 -9.50 9.62 -14.27
CA ALA A 385 -9.63 10.32 -15.53
C ALA A 385 -8.93 11.69 -15.50
N ASN A 386 -8.34 12.09 -16.63
CA ASN A 386 -7.67 13.38 -16.84
C ASN A 386 -6.63 13.73 -15.76
N LEU A 387 -5.72 12.80 -15.46
CA LEU A 387 -4.69 12.99 -14.43
C LEU A 387 -3.71 14.12 -14.82
N GLY A 388 -3.69 15.20 -14.05
CA GLY A 388 -2.86 16.38 -14.31
C GLY A 388 -1.66 16.57 -13.39
N LEU A 389 -1.56 15.81 -12.30
CA LEU A 389 -0.46 15.87 -11.34
C LEU A 389 -0.42 14.60 -10.47
N ILE A 390 0.79 14.12 -10.20
CA ILE A 390 1.04 13.12 -9.15
C ILE A 390 1.99 13.72 -8.10
N VAL A 391 1.63 13.59 -6.82
CA VAL A 391 2.47 13.96 -5.68
C VAL A 391 2.75 12.71 -4.85
N LEU A 392 4.01 12.43 -4.52
CA LEU A 392 4.40 11.51 -3.45
C LEU A 392 4.96 12.32 -2.30
N ASP A 393 4.27 12.30 -1.15
CA ASP A 393 4.80 12.89 0.08
C ASP A 393 5.61 11.87 0.87
N GLU A 394 6.69 12.31 1.50
CA GLU A 394 7.67 11.46 2.18
C GLU A 394 8.18 10.32 1.26
N GLU A 395 8.58 10.66 0.03
CA GLU A 395 8.91 9.70 -1.06
C GLU A 395 9.93 8.61 -0.69
N HIS A 396 10.78 8.87 0.30
CA HIS A 396 11.80 7.97 0.81
C HIS A 396 11.26 6.83 1.69
N ASP A 397 9.98 6.87 2.07
CA ASP A 397 9.40 5.89 2.98
C ASP A 397 9.26 4.49 2.34
N ASP A 398 9.84 3.48 3.00
CA ASP A 398 9.80 2.08 2.57
C ASP A 398 8.37 1.53 2.33
N SER A 399 7.33 2.11 2.94
CA SER A 399 5.93 1.66 2.76
C SER A 399 5.42 1.77 1.33
N PHE A 400 6.07 2.58 0.49
CA PHE A 400 5.79 2.65 -0.94
C PHE A 400 6.25 1.41 -1.71
N LYS A 401 7.11 0.57 -1.14
CA LYS A 401 7.43 -0.76 -1.68
C LYS A 401 6.45 -1.80 -1.15
N GLN A 402 5.95 -2.64 -2.05
CA GLN A 402 5.20 -3.83 -1.68
C GLN A 402 6.16 -5.00 -1.45
N ASP A 403 6.17 -5.55 -0.24
CA ASP A 403 6.94 -6.77 0.04
C ASP A 403 6.22 -8.02 -0.48
N GLN A 404 4.94 -8.18 -0.15
CA GLN A 404 4.07 -9.27 -0.62
C GLN A 404 2.58 -8.83 -0.60
N PRO A 405 1.71 -9.48 -1.39
CA PRO A 405 2.00 -10.46 -2.45
C PRO A 405 2.64 -9.83 -3.70
N GLN A 406 3.00 -10.64 -4.70
CA GLN A 406 3.42 -10.16 -6.04
C GLN A 406 2.41 -9.17 -6.63
N PRO A 407 2.83 -8.12 -7.37
CA PRO A 407 4.11 -7.98 -8.10
C PRO A 407 5.27 -7.32 -7.31
N CYS A 408 5.16 -7.16 -5.99
CA CYS A 408 6.23 -6.51 -5.20
C CYS A 408 6.65 -5.12 -5.73
N TYR A 409 5.71 -4.37 -6.31
CA TYR A 409 6.00 -3.09 -6.97
C TYR A 409 6.42 -1.99 -5.99
N HIS A 410 7.15 -1.00 -6.50
CA HIS A 410 7.43 0.26 -5.79
C HIS A 410 6.55 1.37 -6.35
N ALA A 411 5.70 1.99 -5.52
CA ALA A 411 4.74 3.00 -5.97
C ALA A 411 5.42 4.24 -6.61
N ARG A 412 6.58 4.69 -6.11
CA ARG A 412 7.41 5.72 -6.77
C ARG A 412 7.70 5.39 -8.24
N GLN A 413 8.21 4.19 -8.52
CA GLN A 413 8.52 3.77 -9.88
C GLN A 413 7.26 3.70 -10.77
N VAL A 414 6.15 3.18 -10.24
CA VAL A 414 4.87 3.13 -10.96
C VAL A 414 4.31 4.53 -11.20
N ALA A 415 4.47 5.45 -10.25
CA ALA A 415 4.08 6.85 -10.37
C ALA A 415 4.87 7.58 -11.46
N GLU A 416 6.17 7.30 -11.62
CA GLU A 416 6.98 7.82 -12.72
C GLU A 416 6.47 7.37 -14.08
N TRP A 417 6.21 6.07 -14.25
CA TRP A 417 5.65 5.55 -15.51
C TRP A 417 4.25 6.10 -15.78
N ARG A 418 3.46 6.27 -14.71
CA ARG A 418 2.11 6.81 -14.83
C ARG A 418 2.11 8.30 -15.19
N ALA A 419 3.01 9.09 -14.61
CA ALA A 419 3.19 10.50 -14.96
C ALA A 419 3.68 10.66 -16.41
N GLU A 420 4.55 9.76 -16.86
CA GLU A 420 4.99 9.69 -18.25
C GLU A 420 3.83 9.39 -19.21
N LEU A 421 3.04 8.35 -18.93
CA LEU A 421 1.89 7.98 -19.77
C LEU A 421 0.78 9.04 -19.77
N ALA A 422 0.54 9.70 -18.63
CA ALA A 422 -0.42 10.79 -18.51
C ALA A 422 0.12 12.15 -18.99
N ASN A 423 1.40 12.21 -19.38
CA ASN A 423 2.13 13.44 -19.71
C ASN A 423 1.90 14.57 -18.69
N CYS A 424 2.13 14.29 -17.42
CA CYS A 424 1.91 15.22 -16.33
C CYS A 424 3.09 15.24 -15.34
N PRO A 425 3.24 16.31 -14.53
CA PRO A 425 4.36 16.39 -13.61
C PRO A 425 4.23 15.42 -12.44
N LEU A 426 5.38 14.95 -11.97
CA LEU A 426 5.56 14.17 -10.75
C LEU A 426 6.34 14.98 -9.72
N VAL A 427 5.77 15.17 -8.54
CA VAL A 427 6.42 15.86 -7.42
C VAL A 427 6.75 14.84 -6.32
N LEU A 428 8.03 14.61 -6.08
CA LEU A 428 8.54 13.80 -4.97
C LEU A 428 8.94 14.73 -3.83
N GLY A 429 8.18 14.71 -2.76
CA GLY A 429 8.42 15.52 -1.59
C GLY A 429 9.16 14.79 -0.49
N SER A 430 10.23 15.40 0.02
CA SER A 430 10.99 14.82 1.12
C SER A 430 11.79 15.85 1.89
N ALA A 431 11.95 15.63 3.20
CA ALA A 431 12.97 16.31 3.99
C ALA A 431 14.32 15.58 3.96
N THR A 432 14.30 14.30 3.63
CA THR A 432 15.46 13.40 3.57
C THR A 432 15.28 12.50 2.37
N PRO A 433 15.51 12.98 1.13
CA PRO A 433 15.27 12.21 -0.08
C PRO A 433 15.90 10.82 -0.04
N ALA A 434 15.35 9.87 -0.80
CA ALA A 434 15.98 8.58 -0.99
C ALA A 434 17.29 8.77 -1.76
N VAL A 435 18.31 7.99 -1.41
CA VAL A 435 19.62 8.05 -2.06
C VAL A 435 19.49 7.84 -3.56
N GLU A 436 18.58 6.95 -4.00
CA GLU A 436 18.33 6.73 -5.43
C GLU A 436 17.67 7.93 -6.10
N THR A 437 16.70 8.56 -5.47
CA THR A 437 16.04 9.77 -6.02
C THR A 437 17.05 10.91 -6.17
N TYR A 438 17.93 11.09 -5.17
CA TYR A 438 18.96 12.11 -5.22
C TYR A 438 20.03 11.81 -6.29
N ALA A 439 20.45 10.55 -6.43
CA ALA A 439 21.43 10.15 -7.43
C ALA A 439 20.92 10.40 -8.86
N VAL A 440 19.65 10.11 -9.14
CA VAL A 440 19.05 10.36 -10.45
C VAL A 440 18.99 11.86 -10.77
N HIS A 441 18.70 12.71 -9.77
CA HIS A 441 18.81 14.17 -9.92
C HIS A 441 20.24 14.61 -10.28
N LEU A 442 21.26 14.06 -9.62
CA LEU A 442 22.65 14.38 -9.93
C LEU A 442 23.06 13.95 -11.35
N GLN A 443 22.47 12.88 -11.87
CA GLN A 443 22.75 12.37 -13.22
C GLN A 443 22.04 13.17 -14.32
N ASP A 444 20.79 13.59 -14.09
CA ASP A 444 19.97 14.31 -15.08
C ASP A 444 19.19 15.46 -14.42
N PRO A 445 19.85 16.58 -14.09
CA PRO A 445 19.25 17.69 -13.36
C PRO A 445 18.19 18.45 -14.16
N GLN A 446 18.14 18.28 -15.49
CA GLN A 446 17.13 18.90 -16.34
C GLN A 446 15.82 18.10 -16.31
N ARG A 447 15.89 16.78 -16.40
CA ARG A 447 14.70 15.91 -16.30
C ARG A 447 14.20 15.75 -14.86
N TRP A 448 15.12 15.83 -13.89
CA TRP A 448 14.86 15.74 -12.45
C TRP A 448 15.28 17.04 -11.77
N VAL A 449 14.34 17.97 -11.65
CA VAL A 449 14.62 19.30 -11.11
C VAL A 449 14.49 19.28 -9.59
N ARG A 450 15.56 19.66 -8.87
CA ARG A 450 15.51 19.84 -7.41
C ARG A 450 14.95 21.22 -7.08
N LEU A 451 13.94 21.27 -6.22
CA LEU A 451 13.33 22.47 -5.68
C LEU A 451 13.59 22.53 -4.16
N PRO A 452 14.61 23.27 -3.70
CA PRO A 452 14.98 23.32 -2.28
C PRO A 452 14.05 24.23 -1.47
N LEU A 453 13.59 23.75 -0.30
CA LEU A 453 12.91 24.57 0.72
C LEU A 453 13.72 24.52 2.03
N PRO A 454 14.77 25.36 2.15
CA PRO A 454 15.78 25.21 3.21
C PRO A 454 15.30 25.67 4.60
N GLN A 455 14.28 26.53 4.65
CA GLN A 455 13.82 27.17 5.88
C GLN A 455 12.48 26.61 6.35
N ARG A 456 12.29 26.55 7.67
CA ARG A 456 10.98 26.30 8.28
C ARG A 456 10.08 27.52 8.11
N ILE A 457 8.77 27.31 8.07
CA ILE A 457 7.82 28.42 8.11
C ILE A 457 7.76 28.97 9.55
N PRO A 458 7.95 30.28 9.76
CA PRO A 458 7.75 30.92 11.06
C PRO A 458 6.31 30.75 11.56
N GLN A 459 6.14 30.51 12.86
CA GLN A 459 4.83 30.54 13.49
C GLN A 459 4.75 31.67 14.51
N ALA A 460 3.66 32.45 14.44
CA ALA A 460 3.31 33.45 15.46
C ALA A 460 4.44 34.42 15.85
N GLY A 461 5.23 34.91 14.87
CA GLY A 461 6.31 35.88 15.12
C GLY A 461 7.61 35.29 15.66
N ILE A 462 7.73 33.96 15.75
CA ILE A 462 8.91 33.28 16.30
C ILE A 462 9.79 32.74 15.16
N PRO A 463 11.13 32.95 15.21
CA PRO A 463 12.04 32.46 14.20
C PRO A 463 11.94 30.95 14.06
N ALA A 464 11.85 30.49 12.82
CA ALA A 464 11.67 29.08 12.50
C ALA A 464 13.01 28.33 12.59
N THR A 465 13.50 28.06 13.81
CA THR A 465 14.79 27.39 14.02
C THR A 465 14.65 25.86 14.00
N LEU A 466 15.69 25.19 13.51
CA LEU A 466 15.85 23.75 13.71
C LEU A 466 16.03 23.46 15.22
N PRO A 467 15.60 22.28 15.69
CA PRO A 467 15.75 21.94 17.10
C PRO A 467 17.23 21.79 17.45
N ARG A 468 17.60 22.16 18.68
CA ARG A 468 18.96 21.94 19.18
C ARG A 468 19.19 20.44 19.30
N LEU A 469 20.08 19.90 18.48
CA LEU A 469 20.52 18.52 18.55
C LEU A 469 21.66 18.38 19.57
N GLU A 470 21.58 17.37 20.42
CA GLU A 470 22.63 17.01 21.37
C GLU A 470 22.85 15.50 21.32
N LEU A 471 24.12 15.10 21.27
CA LEU A 471 24.51 13.70 21.20
C LEU A 471 25.23 13.31 22.50
N VAL A 472 24.78 12.23 23.14
CA VAL A 472 25.25 11.80 24.45
C VAL A 472 25.93 10.43 24.34
N ASP A 473 27.19 10.38 24.78
CA ASP A 473 27.99 9.16 24.84
C ASP A 473 27.64 8.32 26.08
N MET A 474 27.02 7.17 25.84
CA MET A 474 26.62 6.24 26.89
C MET A 474 27.79 5.46 27.50
N ARG A 475 28.96 5.45 26.87
CA ARG A 475 30.19 4.86 27.46
C ARG A 475 30.66 5.70 28.64
N GLN A 476 30.64 7.03 28.51
CA GLN A 476 30.99 7.96 29.58
C GLN A 476 29.99 7.89 30.74
N GLU A 477 28.70 7.76 30.45
CA GLU A 477 27.66 7.52 31.47
C GLU A 477 27.95 6.24 32.26
N LEU A 478 28.32 5.14 31.59
CA LEU A 478 28.66 3.89 32.25
C LEU A 478 29.92 4.02 33.12
N GLN A 479 30.97 4.68 32.62
CA GLN A 479 32.21 4.95 33.36
C GLN A 479 31.93 5.77 34.63
N ALA A 480 31.03 6.75 34.54
CA ALA A 480 30.57 7.55 35.67
C ALA A 480 29.55 6.82 36.59
N GLY A 481 29.30 5.52 36.36
CA GLY A 481 28.45 4.68 37.20
C GLY A 481 26.97 4.63 36.84
N ASN A 482 26.51 5.40 35.83
CA ASN A 482 25.13 5.37 35.36
C ASN A 482 24.86 4.11 34.53
N ARG A 483 24.08 3.19 35.09
CA ARG A 483 23.67 1.94 34.44
C ARG A 483 22.26 1.98 33.85
N SER A 484 21.55 3.11 34.00
CA SER A 484 20.20 3.31 33.47
C SER A 484 20.16 3.24 31.94
N ILE A 485 18.95 3.10 31.41
CA ILE A 485 18.66 3.23 29.98
C ILE A 485 18.65 4.71 29.55
N LEU A 486 18.46 5.63 30.50
CA LEU A 486 18.46 7.07 30.26
C LEU A 486 19.78 7.68 30.75
N SER A 487 20.43 8.45 29.89
CA SER A 487 21.52 9.34 30.30
C SER A 487 21.03 10.35 31.34
N ARG A 488 21.95 10.85 32.18
CA ARG A 488 21.63 11.90 33.16
C ARG A 488 21.08 13.13 32.45
N ARG A 489 21.65 13.44 31.29
CA ARG A 489 21.23 14.55 30.43
C ARG A 489 19.80 14.43 29.91
N LEU A 490 19.40 13.25 29.38
CA LEU A 490 18.02 13.04 28.93
C LEU A 490 17.05 13.04 30.11
N HIS A 491 17.43 12.43 31.24
CA HIS A 491 16.62 12.43 32.45
C HIS A 491 16.35 13.86 32.95
N GLN A 492 17.37 14.71 32.99
CA GLN A 492 17.22 16.11 33.36
C GLN A 492 16.32 16.88 32.39
N ALA A 493 16.52 16.70 31.08
CA ALA A 493 15.70 17.36 30.06
C ALA A 493 14.22 16.95 30.17
N LEU A 494 13.95 15.66 30.40
CA LEU A 494 12.60 15.15 30.64
C LEU A 494 12.00 15.80 31.88
N HIS A 495 12.72 15.84 33.00
CA HIS A 495 12.25 16.45 34.24
C HIS A 495 11.87 17.92 34.06
N GLU A 496 12.72 18.70 33.39
CA GLU A 496 12.48 20.11 33.09
C GLU A 496 11.27 20.31 32.17
N THR A 497 11.14 19.48 31.13
CA THR A 497 10.02 19.51 30.19
C THR A 497 8.70 19.22 30.91
N LEU A 498 8.67 18.16 31.73
CA LEU A 498 7.50 17.77 32.49
C LEU A 498 7.12 18.80 33.55
N LYS A 499 8.10 19.44 34.21
CA LYS A 499 7.87 20.55 35.14
C LYS A 499 7.21 21.77 34.48
N ARG A 500 7.53 22.06 33.22
CA ARG A 500 6.89 23.14 32.45
C ARG A 500 5.51 22.77 31.91
N GLY A 501 5.03 21.54 32.15
CA GLY A 501 3.77 21.04 31.59
C GLY A 501 3.83 20.80 30.08
N GLU A 502 5.03 20.78 29.50
CA GLU A 502 5.27 20.53 28.08
C GLU A 502 5.29 19.03 27.77
N GLN A 503 5.26 18.68 26.48
CA GLN A 503 5.19 17.30 26.02
C GLN A 503 6.53 16.81 25.45
N ALA A 504 6.82 15.54 25.69
CA ALA A 504 8.03 14.86 25.22
C ALA A 504 7.71 13.60 24.39
N ILE A 505 8.56 13.32 23.41
CA ILE A 505 8.54 12.07 22.64
C ILE A 505 9.81 11.28 22.92
N LEU A 506 9.68 10.00 23.28
CA LEU A 506 10.81 9.07 23.35
C LEU A 506 10.75 8.03 22.23
N PHE A 507 11.77 8.06 21.40
CA PHE A 507 11.92 7.16 20.27
C PHE A 507 12.79 5.95 20.63
N VAL A 508 12.26 4.77 20.35
CA VAL A 508 12.91 3.47 20.55
C VAL A 508 12.97 2.74 19.20
N PRO A 509 14.14 2.62 18.57
CA PRO A 509 14.21 2.27 17.15
C PRO A 509 13.61 0.92 16.75
N ARG A 510 13.44 -0.07 17.64
CA ARG A 510 12.61 -1.26 17.35
C ARG A 510 12.33 -2.19 18.54
N ARG A 511 11.34 -3.06 18.35
CA ARG A 511 11.10 -4.34 19.06
C ARG A 511 11.72 -5.54 18.29
N GLY A 512 12.48 -6.42 18.98
CA GLY A 512 12.56 -7.87 18.73
C GLY A 512 13.60 -8.48 17.74
N HIS A 513 14.36 -9.45 18.27
CA HIS A 513 14.98 -10.68 17.70
C HIS A 513 16.34 -10.72 16.98
N SER A 514 16.98 -9.62 16.57
CA SER A 514 18.42 -9.68 16.22
C SER A 514 19.21 -8.79 17.16
N THR A 515 19.57 -9.37 18.29
CA THR A 515 20.49 -8.78 19.25
C THR A 515 21.88 -8.89 18.66
N PHE A 516 22.32 -7.86 17.94
CA PHE A 516 23.76 -7.67 17.78
C PHE A 516 24.37 -7.44 19.16
N VAL A 517 25.65 -7.75 19.28
CA VAL A 517 26.37 -7.66 20.55
C VAL A 517 27.34 -6.50 20.45
N LEU A 518 27.23 -5.59 21.41
CA LEU A 518 28.07 -4.40 21.53
C LEU A 518 28.67 -4.33 22.93
N CYS A 519 29.95 -3.97 23.00
CA CYS A 519 30.64 -3.70 24.25
C CYS A 519 30.27 -2.30 24.77
N ARG A 520 29.66 -2.22 25.96
CA ARG A 520 29.25 -0.93 26.55
C ARG A 520 30.43 -0.05 27.00
N SER A 521 31.63 -0.61 27.10
CA SER A 521 32.81 0.09 27.58
C SER A 521 33.54 0.84 26.47
N CYS A 522 33.76 0.19 25.32
CA CYS A 522 34.49 0.79 24.20
C CYS A 522 33.63 1.04 22.95
N GLY A 523 32.42 0.49 22.87
CA GLY A 523 31.54 0.57 21.69
C GLY A 523 31.79 -0.51 20.64
N PHE A 524 32.77 -1.40 20.83
CA PHE A 524 33.09 -2.44 19.84
C PHE A 524 31.91 -3.38 19.57
N VAL A 525 31.64 -3.62 18.28
CA VAL A 525 30.59 -4.52 17.81
C VAL A 525 31.20 -5.79 17.24
N LEU A 526 30.62 -6.94 17.56
CA LEU A 526 31.07 -8.21 17.01
C LEU A 526 30.65 -8.35 15.54
N THR A 527 31.63 -8.34 14.64
CA THR A 527 31.47 -8.45 13.19
C THR A 527 31.96 -9.78 12.64
N CYS A 528 31.54 -10.11 11.42
CA CYS A 528 31.97 -11.29 10.69
C CYS A 528 33.30 -11.03 9.97
N ALA A 529 34.31 -11.88 10.19
CA ALA A 529 35.61 -11.80 9.52
C ALA A 529 35.56 -11.94 7.98
N HIS A 530 34.45 -12.46 7.42
CA HIS A 530 34.31 -12.71 5.99
C HIS A 530 33.46 -11.67 5.25
N CYS A 531 32.64 -10.90 5.97
CA CYS A 531 31.62 -10.04 5.35
C CYS A 531 31.59 -8.61 5.91
N ASP A 532 32.36 -8.32 6.96
CA ASP A 532 32.37 -7.03 7.65
C ASP A 532 30.97 -6.52 8.08
N VAL A 533 30.10 -7.47 8.45
CA VAL A 533 28.73 -7.23 8.93
C VAL A 533 28.58 -7.67 10.38
N SER A 534 27.71 -7.01 11.14
CA SER A 534 27.41 -7.36 12.52
C SER A 534 26.82 -8.78 12.64
N LEU A 535 27.29 -9.54 13.62
CA LEU A 535 26.78 -10.88 13.90
C LEU A 535 25.51 -10.82 14.76
N THR A 536 24.56 -11.72 14.49
CA THR A 536 23.33 -11.88 15.28
C THR A 536 23.55 -12.91 16.38
N PHE A 537 23.13 -12.59 17.61
CA PHE A 537 23.13 -13.56 18.71
C PHE A 537 21.87 -14.43 18.70
N HIS A 538 22.06 -15.75 18.79
CA HIS A 538 21.00 -16.76 18.81
C HIS A 538 21.01 -17.54 20.13
N LEU A 539 19.85 -17.58 20.79
CA LEU A 539 19.65 -18.32 22.05
C LEU A 539 19.37 -19.82 21.83
N GLU A 540 18.66 -20.16 20.75
CA GLU A 540 18.09 -21.51 20.51
C GLU A 540 19.10 -22.58 20.02
N GLY A 541 20.42 -22.34 20.15
CA GLY A 541 21.47 -23.23 19.64
C GLY A 541 22.77 -23.26 20.46
N GLY A 542 22.80 -22.69 21.67
CA GLY A 542 23.98 -22.73 22.55
C GLY A 542 24.80 -21.43 22.64
N GLN A 543 24.14 -20.25 22.69
CA GLN A 543 24.78 -18.93 22.78
C GLN A 543 25.81 -18.69 21.66
N GLU A 544 25.36 -18.81 20.42
CA GLU A 544 26.19 -18.62 19.24
C GLU A 544 25.86 -17.31 18.52
N LEU A 545 26.89 -16.76 17.85
CA LEU A 545 26.81 -15.64 16.95
C LEU A 545 26.78 -16.17 15.51
N ARG A 546 25.85 -15.69 14.68
CA ARG A 546 25.71 -16.12 13.28
C ARG A 546 25.74 -14.93 12.32
N CYS A 547 26.40 -15.11 11.19
CA CYS A 547 26.36 -14.20 10.05
C CYS A 547 25.25 -14.61 9.09
N HIS A 548 24.33 -13.71 8.72
CA HIS A 548 23.24 -14.01 7.79
C HIS A 548 23.62 -13.87 6.30
N TYR A 549 24.80 -13.32 6.00
CA TYR A 549 25.28 -13.19 4.63
C TYR A 549 26.01 -14.46 4.17
N CYS A 550 27.04 -14.89 4.90
CA CYS A 550 27.83 -16.08 4.57
C CYS A 550 27.49 -17.33 5.37
N GLY A 551 26.64 -17.23 6.40
CA GLY A 551 26.30 -18.37 7.26
C GLY A 551 27.34 -18.71 8.32
N ALA A 552 28.47 -17.98 8.40
CA ALA A 552 29.53 -18.23 9.40
C ALA A 552 29.00 -18.18 10.84
N ARG A 553 29.49 -19.08 11.68
CA ARG A 553 29.08 -19.22 13.10
C ARG A 553 30.31 -19.08 13.99
N GLN A 554 30.14 -18.44 15.14
CA GLN A 554 31.18 -18.36 16.17
C GLN A 554 30.55 -18.37 17.57
N PRO A 555 31.25 -18.86 18.61
CA PRO A 555 30.75 -18.79 19.98
C PRO A 555 30.64 -17.34 20.46
N HIS A 556 29.72 -17.07 21.39
CA HIS A 556 29.64 -15.77 22.04
C HIS A 556 30.80 -15.60 23.05
N PRO A 557 31.70 -14.61 22.87
CA PRO A 557 32.83 -14.43 23.79
C PRO A 557 32.37 -13.89 25.16
N GLN A 558 33.08 -14.25 26.22
CA GLN A 558 32.81 -13.75 27.58
C GLN A 558 33.39 -12.35 27.82
N HIS A 559 34.43 -11.98 27.06
CA HIS A 559 35.09 -10.68 27.16
C HIS A 559 35.17 -10.02 25.77
N CYS A 560 35.13 -8.69 25.75
CA CYS A 560 35.29 -7.93 24.51
C CYS A 560 36.68 -8.17 23.92
N PRO A 561 36.79 -8.59 22.64
CA PRO A 561 38.09 -8.84 22.01
C PRO A 561 38.91 -7.55 21.79
N ALA A 562 38.28 -6.38 21.78
CA ALA A 562 38.97 -5.11 21.58
C ALA A 562 39.48 -4.45 22.87
N CYS A 563 38.80 -4.63 24.01
CA CYS A 563 39.15 -3.94 25.26
C CYS A 563 39.18 -4.84 26.51
N GLY A 564 38.92 -6.15 26.39
CA GLY A 564 38.88 -7.10 27.50
C GLY A 564 37.66 -6.95 28.43
N SER A 565 36.79 -5.96 28.23
CA SER A 565 35.67 -5.71 29.14
C SER A 565 34.63 -6.85 29.14
N PRO A 566 34.07 -7.23 30.30
CA PRO A 566 32.99 -8.21 30.38
C PRO A 566 31.60 -7.63 30.02
N TYR A 567 31.50 -6.33 29.76
CA TYR A 567 30.22 -5.65 29.54
C TYR A 567 29.71 -5.74 28.10
N LEU A 568 29.59 -6.97 27.58
CA LEU A 568 28.94 -7.27 26.31
C LEU A 568 27.43 -7.30 26.50
N LYS A 569 26.70 -6.47 25.75
CA LYS A 569 25.24 -6.35 25.86
C LYS A 569 24.56 -6.66 24.54
N HIS A 570 23.47 -7.40 24.66
CA HIS A 570 22.49 -7.63 23.61
C HIS A 570 21.57 -6.41 23.48
N PHE A 571 21.58 -5.75 22.32
CA PHE A 571 20.72 -4.59 22.09
C PHE A 571 19.35 -5.00 21.53
N GLY A 572 18.28 -4.47 22.14
CA GLY A 572 16.89 -4.81 21.81
C GLY A 572 15.86 -4.36 22.85
N THR A 573 16.12 -3.27 23.58
CA THR A 573 15.23 -2.78 24.65
C THR A 573 13.90 -2.33 24.04
N GLY A 574 12.82 -3.06 24.32
CA GLY A 574 11.49 -2.75 23.80
C GLY A 574 10.88 -1.50 24.45
N THR A 575 9.88 -0.92 23.79
CA THR A 575 9.08 0.21 24.29
C THR A 575 8.54 -0.01 25.69
N GLN A 576 8.20 -1.27 26.03
CA GLN A 576 7.70 -1.67 27.34
C GLN A 576 8.67 -1.34 28.48
N LYS A 577 9.95 -1.69 28.34
CA LYS A 577 10.95 -1.47 29.38
C LYS A 577 11.22 0.02 29.60
N VAL A 578 11.13 0.83 28.54
CA VAL A 578 11.24 2.29 28.65
C VAL A 578 10.06 2.84 29.44
N VAL A 579 8.83 2.40 29.16
CA VAL A 579 7.64 2.81 29.93
C VAL A 579 7.77 2.43 31.41
N GLU A 580 8.23 1.23 31.72
CA GLU A 580 8.46 0.79 33.12
C GLU A 580 9.45 1.69 33.86
N VAL A 581 10.59 2.03 33.23
CA VAL A 581 11.58 2.95 33.82
C VAL A 581 10.98 4.34 34.02
N LEU A 582 10.23 4.86 33.05
CA LEU A 582 9.59 6.16 33.19
C LEU A 582 8.54 6.18 34.31
N GLN A 583 7.74 5.13 34.45
CA GLN A 583 6.72 5.01 35.50
C GLN A 583 7.34 4.94 36.90
N GLN A 584 8.53 4.35 37.04
CA GLN A 584 9.27 4.36 38.31
C GLN A 584 9.74 5.76 38.72
N HIS A 585 10.19 6.58 37.76
CA HIS A 585 10.69 7.93 38.02
C HIS A 585 9.57 8.99 38.11
N TRP A 586 8.51 8.84 37.31
CA TRP A 586 7.39 9.78 37.22
C TRP A 586 6.03 9.06 37.27
N PRO A 587 5.62 8.51 38.43
CA PRO A 587 4.39 7.73 38.56
C PRO A 587 3.10 8.54 38.32
N GLN A 588 3.17 9.87 38.44
CA GLN A 588 2.02 10.77 38.24
C GLN A 588 1.86 11.27 36.80
N VAL A 589 2.82 10.98 35.91
CA VAL A 589 2.82 11.45 34.53
C VAL A 589 2.09 10.47 33.63
N ALA A 590 1.19 10.98 32.78
CA ALA A 590 0.46 10.15 31.83
C ALA A 590 1.37 9.83 30.63
N ILE A 591 1.67 8.55 30.46
CA ILE A 591 2.58 8.02 29.44
C ILE A 591 1.79 7.16 28.46
N LEU A 592 1.89 7.46 27.16
CA LEU A 592 1.28 6.68 26.10
C LEU A 592 2.34 5.84 25.37
N ARG A 593 2.01 4.57 25.12
CA ARG A 593 2.81 3.67 24.29
C ARG A 593 2.25 3.63 22.87
N TYR A 594 3.08 4.00 21.89
CA TYR A 594 2.72 4.08 20.48
C TYR A 594 3.55 3.11 19.64
N ASP A 595 3.04 1.89 19.50
CA ASP A 595 3.62 0.83 18.68
C ASP A 595 2.53 -0.05 18.05
N SER A 596 2.93 -0.91 17.12
CA SER A 596 2.03 -1.75 16.33
C SER A 596 1.10 -2.64 17.14
N ASP A 597 1.46 -2.98 18.39
CA ASP A 597 0.62 -3.80 19.26
C ASP A 597 -0.42 -2.97 19.99
N ALA A 598 -0.06 -1.76 20.41
CA ALA A 598 -1.00 -0.82 21.01
C ALA A 598 -2.07 -0.34 20.01
N THR A 599 -1.80 -0.39 18.71
CA THR A 599 -2.66 0.23 17.68
C THR A 599 -3.41 -0.74 16.77
N ARG A 600 -3.53 -2.02 17.15
CA ARG A 600 -4.15 -3.07 16.30
C ARG A 600 -5.64 -2.84 15.98
N ARG A 601 -6.38 -2.12 16.83
CA ARG A 601 -7.82 -1.89 16.66
C ARG A 601 -8.06 -0.72 15.69
N LYS A 602 -9.03 -0.85 14.78
CA LYS A 602 -9.45 0.24 13.87
C LYS A 602 -9.85 1.46 14.71
N GLY A 603 -9.29 2.63 14.41
CA GLY A 603 -9.52 3.88 15.15
C GLY A 603 -8.51 4.19 16.26
N SER A 604 -7.88 3.18 16.87
CA SER A 604 -7.00 3.37 18.05
C SER A 604 -5.80 4.30 17.80
N HIS A 605 -5.29 4.33 16.56
CA HIS A 605 -4.27 5.31 16.14
C HIS A 605 -4.74 6.75 16.36
N ARG A 606 -5.96 7.07 15.92
CA ARG A 606 -6.50 8.43 16.02
C ARG A 606 -6.71 8.81 17.48
N ASP A 607 -7.30 7.91 18.26
CA ASP A 607 -7.63 8.15 19.67
C ASP A 607 -6.38 8.45 20.50
N LEU A 608 -5.30 7.66 20.33
CA LEU A 608 -4.03 7.89 21.04
C LEU A 608 -3.40 9.23 20.67
N LEU A 609 -3.43 9.59 19.40
CA LEU A 609 -2.87 10.85 18.93
C LEU A 609 -3.70 12.05 19.38
N GLU A 610 -5.03 11.91 19.45
CA GLU A 610 -5.93 12.93 19.97
C GLU A 610 -5.76 13.11 21.48
N GLN A 611 -5.57 12.03 22.25
CA GLN A 611 -5.23 12.09 23.66
C GLN A 611 -3.90 12.84 23.88
N PHE A 612 -2.87 12.53 23.09
CA PHE A 612 -1.61 13.25 23.19
C PHE A 612 -1.79 14.72 22.77
N ARG A 613 -2.41 15.03 21.63
CA ARG A 613 -2.62 16.42 21.16
C ARG A 613 -3.46 17.27 22.10
N SER A 614 -4.40 16.68 22.82
CA SER A 614 -5.24 17.38 23.81
C SER A 614 -4.56 17.59 25.16
N GLY A 615 -3.29 17.17 25.30
CA GLY A 615 -2.54 17.33 26.55
C GLY A 615 -2.89 16.30 27.63
N LYS A 616 -3.74 15.30 27.34
CA LYS A 616 -4.11 14.24 28.30
C LYS A 616 -2.95 13.31 28.67
N ALA A 617 -1.87 13.33 27.88
CA ALA A 617 -0.63 12.64 28.15
C ALA A 617 0.56 13.55 27.85
N GLN A 618 1.60 13.49 28.68
CA GLN A 618 2.79 14.33 28.54
C GLN A 618 3.94 13.61 27.85
N VAL A 619 3.99 12.27 27.89
CA VAL A 619 5.07 11.49 27.25
C VAL A 619 4.51 10.47 26.29
N LEU A 620 5.05 10.46 25.07
CA LEU A 620 4.75 9.46 24.05
C LEU A 620 5.99 8.60 23.78
N VAL A 621 5.92 7.31 24.13
CA VAL A 621 7.00 6.34 23.88
C VAL A 621 6.63 5.48 22.70
N GLY A 622 7.46 5.43 21.66
CA GLY A 622 7.11 4.68 20.46
C GLY A 622 8.29 4.33 19.57
N THR A 623 7.99 3.58 18.52
CA THR A 623 8.96 3.12 17.52
C THR A 623 8.89 3.97 16.25
N GLN A 624 9.27 3.40 15.11
CA GLN A 624 9.23 4.03 13.78
C GLN A 624 7.86 4.66 13.44
N MET A 625 6.76 4.23 14.06
CA MET A 625 5.45 4.85 13.85
C MET A 625 5.38 6.31 14.28
N LEU A 626 6.27 6.77 15.18
CA LEU A 626 6.36 8.18 15.61
C LEU A 626 6.97 9.11 14.54
N THR A 627 7.73 8.55 13.59
CA THR A 627 8.51 9.37 12.64
C THR A 627 7.67 9.83 11.47
N LYS A 628 6.51 9.20 11.24
CA LYS A 628 5.69 9.40 10.05
C LYS A 628 4.55 10.38 10.33
N GLY A 629 4.45 11.43 9.51
CA GLY A 629 3.29 12.35 9.36
C GLY A 629 2.61 12.93 10.61
N LEU A 630 3.23 12.83 11.78
CA LEU A 630 2.65 13.26 13.04
C LEU A 630 2.93 14.75 13.30
N ASP A 631 1.92 15.61 13.14
CA ASP A 631 2.03 17.05 13.38
C ASP A 631 1.55 17.38 14.80
N ILE A 632 2.48 17.47 15.76
CA ILE A 632 2.19 17.85 17.14
C ILE A 632 3.02 19.08 17.50
N PRO A 633 2.45 20.29 17.45
CA PRO A 633 3.19 21.52 17.65
C PRO A 633 3.70 21.70 19.09
N GLN A 634 3.09 21.02 20.07
CA GLN A 634 3.36 21.17 21.51
C GLN A 634 4.59 20.38 22.01
N VAL A 635 5.24 19.59 21.15
CA VAL A 635 6.42 18.80 21.54
C VAL A 635 7.67 19.67 21.58
N THR A 636 8.27 19.80 22.76
CA THR A 636 9.50 20.58 22.97
C THR A 636 10.72 19.69 23.18
N LEU A 637 10.55 18.43 23.59
CA LEU A 637 11.65 17.47 23.76
C LEU A 637 11.45 16.19 22.97
N VAL A 638 12.50 15.77 22.28
CA VAL A 638 12.62 14.43 21.68
C VAL A 638 13.84 13.70 22.25
N GLY A 639 13.67 12.49 22.74
CA GLY A 639 14.76 11.63 23.21
C GLY A 639 14.88 10.35 22.39
N VAL A 640 16.05 10.10 21.78
CA VAL A 640 16.39 8.81 21.18
C VAL A 640 17.14 7.99 22.20
N VAL A 641 16.53 6.88 22.65
CA VAL A 641 17.02 6.10 23.79
C VAL A 641 18.28 5.29 23.47
N ALA A 642 18.37 4.74 22.25
CA ALA A 642 19.57 4.03 21.79
C ALA A 642 19.61 4.02 20.26
N ALA A 643 20.51 4.81 19.66
CA ALA A 643 20.64 4.89 18.20
C ALA A 643 21.39 3.70 17.58
N ASP A 644 22.19 2.96 18.36
CA ASP A 644 23.16 1.96 17.90
C ASP A 644 22.53 0.84 17.06
N GLY A 645 21.32 0.42 17.42
CA GLY A 645 20.62 -0.65 16.70
C GLY A 645 20.10 -0.27 15.33
N LEU A 646 20.16 1.00 14.94
CA LEU A 646 19.90 1.43 13.58
C LEU A 646 21.15 1.27 12.70
N LEU A 647 22.33 1.58 13.25
CA LEU A 647 23.61 1.58 12.53
C LEU A 647 24.08 0.17 12.16
N HIS A 648 23.92 -0.78 13.08
CA HIS A 648 24.40 -2.17 12.89
C HIS A 648 23.30 -3.10 12.38
N GLN A 649 22.40 -2.59 11.53
CA GLN A 649 21.52 -3.50 10.82
C GLN A 649 22.30 -4.14 9.67
N PRO A 650 22.22 -5.47 9.50
CA PRO A 650 22.83 -6.16 8.37
C PRO A 650 21.99 -5.87 7.11
N ASP A 651 22.10 -4.65 6.59
CA ASP A 651 21.41 -4.17 5.39
C ASP A 651 22.23 -3.01 4.83
N TYR A 652 22.47 -2.98 3.51
CA TYR A 652 23.23 -1.89 2.88
C TYR A 652 22.54 -0.53 3.01
N ARG A 653 21.22 -0.50 3.26
CA ARG A 653 20.43 0.72 3.50
C ARG A 653 20.38 1.13 4.97
N ALA A 654 21.10 0.44 5.87
CA ALA A 654 21.08 0.75 7.30
C ALA A 654 21.49 2.20 7.57
N GLY A 655 22.50 2.70 6.84
CA GLY A 655 22.99 4.06 7.01
C GLY A 655 21.97 5.13 6.63
N GLU A 656 21.44 5.04 5.40
CA GLU A 656 20.33 5.85 4.91
C GLU A 656 19.13 5.87 5.85
N ARG A 657 18.64 4.69 6.25
CA ARG A 657 17.49 4.60 7.17
C ARG A 657 17.78 5.25 8.51
N THR A 658 19.00 5.10 9.03
CA THR A 658 19.40 5.72 10.30
C THR A 658 19.36 7.24 10.18
N PHE A 659 19.97 7.79 9.12
CA PHE A 659 19.96 9.23 8.88
C PHE A 659 18.53 9.78 8.77
N GLN A 660 17.69 9.14 7.94
CA GLN A 660 16.31 9.54 7.71
C GLN A 660 15.49 9.51 9.01
N LEU A 661 15.53 8.39 9.75
CA LEU A 661 14.76 8.23 10.98
C LEU A 661 15.18 9.24 12.04
N LEU A 662 16.48 9.41 12.29
CA LEU A 662 16.96 10.34 13.33
C LEU A 662 16.65 11.79 12.97
N THR A 663 16.82 12.18 11.70
CA THR A 663 16.50 13.53 11.23
C THR A 663 14.99 13.82 11.35
N GLN A 664 14.14 12.87 10.98
CA GLN A 664 12.69 12.99 11.13
C GLN A 664 12.26 13.11 12.59
N VAL A 665 12.80 12.23 13.45
CA VAL A 665 12.50 12.19 14.89
C VAL A 665 12.91 13.49 15.54
N ALA A 666 14.15 13.93 15.33
CA ALA A 666 14.64 15.22 15.79
C ALA A 666 13.74 16.36 15.33
N GLY A 667 13.36 16.36 14.04
CA GLY A 667 12.49 17.36 13.43
C GLY A 667 11.05 17.39 13.95
N ARG A 668 10.65 16.54 14.91
CA ARG A 668 9.35 16.62 15.60
C ARG A 668 9.36 17.64 16.74
N ALA A 669 10.52 17.95 17.31
CA ALA A 669 10.63 18.97 18.36
C ALA A 669 10.55 20.40 17.78
N GLY A 670 9.89 21.29 18.51
CA GLY A 670 9.87 22.73 18.24
C GLY A 670 9.15 23.10 16.95
N ARG A 671 7.97 22.50 16.73
CA ARG A 671 7.10 22.81 15.58
C ARG A 671 6.08 23.91 15.86
N GLY A 672 5.81 24.17 17.14
CA GLY A 672 4.95 25.26 17.61
C GLY A 672 5.73 26.55 17.85
N SER A 673 5.26 27.33 18.81
CA SER A 673 5.87 28.59 19.24
C SER A 673 7.11 28.41 20.12
N LEU A 674 7.37 27.22 20.65
CA LEU A 674 8.48 27.00 21.57
C LEU A 674 9.68 26.34 20.86
N PRO A 675 10.92 26.72 21.21
CA PRO A 675 12.11 26.06 20.67
C PRO A 675 12.14 24.59 21.11
N GLY A 676 12.57 23.72 20.20
CA GLY A 676 12.68 22.29 20.44
C GLY A 676 14.09 21.84 20.75
N GLN A 677 14.23 20.80 21.56
CA GLN A 677 15.47 20.06 21.78
C GLN A 677 15.31 18.60 21.39
N ALA A 678 16.35 18.02 20.78
CA ALA A 678 16.45 16.58 20.58
C ALA A 678 17.77 16.03 21.15
N ILE A 679 17.69 14.98 21.96
CA ILE A 679 18.83 14.33 22.60
C ILE A 679 18.94 12.90 22.06
N ILE A 680 20.11 12.55 21.52
CA ILE A 680 20.39 11.24 20.96
C ILE A 680 21.42 10.52 21.83
N GLN A 681 21.05 9.37 22.40
CA GLN A 681 21.95 8.51 23.15
C GLN A 681 22.53 7.41 22.26
N THR A 682 23.84 7.21 22.36
CA THR A 682 24.58 6.23 21.57
C THR A 682 25.85 5.78 22.30
N TYR A 683 26.36 4.59 21.99
CA TYR A 683 27.69 4.13 22.40
C TYR A 683 28.74 4.41 21.32
N LEU A 684 28.32 4.97 20.18
CA LEU A 684 29.16 5.25 19.02
C LEU A 684 29.03 6.72 18.59
N PRO A 685 29.36 7.69 19.45
CA PRO A 685 29.15 9.10 19.15
C PRO A 685 29.95 9.57 17.94
N GLU A 686 31.11 8.97 17.65
CA GLU A 686 31.99 9.35 16.54
C GLU A 686 31.50 8.81 15.18
N HIS A 687 30.41 8.03 15.12
CA HIS A 687 29.96 7.42 13.87
C HIS A 687 29.60 8.49 12.82
N PRO A 688 30.11 8.40 11.57
CA PRO A 688 29.95 9.45 10.55
C PRO A 688 28.49 9.88 10.30
N ILE A 689 27.56 8.91 10.28
CA ILE A 689 26.13 9.17 10.11
C ILE A 689 25.55 10.02 11.24
N LEU A 690 25.93 9.75 12.50
CA LEU A 690 25.43 10.53 13.64
C LEU A 690 25.98 11.96 13.62
N GLN A 691 27.24 12.12 13.20
CA GLN A 691 27.85 13.43 13.00
C GLN A 691 27.15 14.20 11.86
N ALA A 692 26.80 13.52 10.76
CA ALA A 692 26.04 14.14 9.67
C ALA A 692 24.62 14.56 10.11
N VAL A 693 23.95 13.76 10.94
CA VAL A 693 22.65 14.13 11.54
C VAL A 693 22.79 15.37 12.44
N LEU A 694 23.82 15.40 13.30
CA LEU A 694 24.09 16.53 14.21
C LEU A 694 24.39 17.82 13.45
N ALA A 695 25.13 17.73 12.34
CA ALA A 695 25.49 18.86 11.48
C ALA A 695 24.39 19.25 10.46
N HIS A 696 23.25 18.54 10.43
CA HIS A 696 22.22 18.68 9.40
C HIS A 696 22.76 18.56 7.96
N ASN A 697 23.84 17.79 7.75
CA ASN A 697 24.55 17.70 6.49
C ASN A 697 24.08 16.50 5.65
N TYR A 698 22.91 16.64 5.02
CA TYR A 698 22.36 15.61 4.13
C TYR A 698 23.22 15.42 2.87
N GLU A 699 23.72 16.51 2.27
CA GLU A 699 24.50 16.41 1.02
C GLU A 699 25.82 15.65 1.22
N GLY A 700 26.55 15.96 2.29
CA GLY A 700 27.76 15.23 2.67
C GLY A 700 27.48 13.77 3.04
N PHE A 701 26.36 13.50 3.74
CA PHE A 701 25.91 12.13 4.01
C PHE A 701 25.67 11.34 2.70
N VAL A 702 24.88 11.89 1.77
CA VAL A 702 24.53 11.18 0.53
C VAL A 702 25.74 10.95 -0.35
N GLN A 703 26.68 11.89 -0.44
CA GLN A 703 27.92 11.69 -1.20
C GLN A 703 28.76 10.54 -0.65
N ALA A 704 28.90 10.45 0.68
CA ALA A 704 29.61 9.34 1.33
C ALA A 704 28.90 8.00 1.11
N GLU A 705 27.57 7.98 1.29
CA GLU A 705 26.74 6.79 1.09
C GLU A 705 26.80 6.31 -0.37
N LEU A 706 26.71 7.20 -1.35
CA LEU A 706 26.81 6.87 -2.77
C LEU A 706 28.16 6.24 -3.12
N ARG A 707 29.26 6.77 -2.58
CA ARG A 707 30.60 6.18 -2.77
C ARG A 707 30.66 4.75 -2.23
N GLN A 708 30.20 4.54 -1.00
CA GLN A 708 30.18 3.20 -0.38
C GLN A 708 29.31 2.22 -1.17
N ARG A 709 28.16 2.67 -1.69
CA ARG A 709 27.30 1.83 -2.53
C ARG A 709 27.90 1.54 -3.89
N GLN A 710 28.65 2.47 -4.48
CA GLN A 710 29.35 2.23 -5.73
C GLN A 710 30.43 1.14 -5.55
N GLU A 711 31.26 1.27 -4.52
CA GLU A 711 32.32 0.30 -4.18
C GLU A 711 31.73 -1.08 -3.84
N GLY A 712 30.66 -1.11 -3.03
CA GLY A 712 29.95 -2.34 -2.68
C GLY A 712 29.07 -2.90 -3.80
N GLY A 713 28.88 -2.16 -4.89
CA GLY A 713 28.03 -2.55 -6.01
C GLY A 713 26.53 -2.63 -5.69
N TYR A 714 26.00 -1.71 -4.89
CA TYR A 714 24.59 -1.66 -4.49
C TYR A 714 23.80 -0.58 -5.26
N PRO A 715 22.46 -0.62 -5.24
CA PRO A 715 21.62 0.43 -5.81
C PRO A 715 22.01 1.83 -5.30
N PRO A 716 22.09 2.86 -6.17
CA PRO A 716 21.52 2.91 -7.52
C PRO A 716 22.41 2.37 -8.65
N TYR A 717 23.63 1.90 -8.38
CA TYR A 717 24.61 1.56 -9.43
C TYR A 717 24.40 0.18 -10.06
N ARG A 718 23.91 -0.78 -9.28
CA ARG A 718 23.62 -2.15 -9.75
C ARG A 718 22.22 -2.56 -9.28
N ALA A 719 21.42 -3.11 -10.18
CA ALA A 719 20.09 -3.64 -9.87
C ALA A 719 20.17 -4.97 -9.10
N LEU A 720 19.11 -5.24 -8.32
CA LEU A 720 19.02 -6.41 -7.46
C LEU A 720 17.70 -7.17 -7.69
N ILE A 721 17.73 -8.49 -7.64
CA ILE A 721 16.53 -9.35 -7.58
C ILE A 721 16.71 -10.37 -6.47
N LEU A 722 15.80 -10.36 -5.50
CA LEU A 722 15.80 -11.33 -4.41
C LEU A 722 14.76 -12.43 -4.68
N ILE A 723 15.23 -13.65 -4.87
CA ILE A 723 14.38 -14.84 -5.00
C ILE A 723 14.11 -15.36 -3.58
N ARG A 724 12.86 -15.30 -3.14
CA ARG A 724 12.44 -15.82 -1.82
C ARG A 724 11.71 -17.14 -1.99
N LEU A 725 12.15 -18.15 -1.23
CA LEU A 725 11.58 -19.49 -1.24
C LEU A 725 11.04 -19.83 0.16
N SER A 726 9.93 -20.56 0.24
CA SER A 726 9.44 -21.09 1.51
C SER A 726 8.78 -22.45 1.38
N SER A 727 8.90 -23.30 2.41
CA SER A 727 8.30 -24.64 2.48
C SER A 727 8.00 -25.03 3.92
N SER A 728 7.03 -25.91 4.16
CA SER A 728 6.88 -26.58 5.47
C SER A 728 7.88 -27.72 5.69
N ARG A 729 8.52 -28.22 4.62
CA ARG A 729 9.51 -29.31 4.64
C ARG A 729 10.89 -28.77 4.27
N LEU A 730 11.84 -28.80 5.21
CA LEU A 730 13.18 -28.24 5.06
C LEU A 730 14.00 -28.97 3.98
N GLU A 731 14.12 -30.29 4.06
CA GLU A 731 14.91 -31.09 3.11
C GLU A 731 14.44 -30.94 1.64
N ALA A 732 13.14 -30.77 1.43
CA ALA A 732 12.60 -30.52 0.10
C ALA A 732 12.94 -29.11 -0.40
N LEU A 733 12.96 -28.13 0.51
CA LEU A 733 13.34 -26.75 0.20
C LEU A 733 14.83 -26.66 -0.13
N GLU A 734 15.69 -27.29 0.67
CA GLU A 734 17.15 -27.29 0.47
C GLU A 734 17.53 -27.92 -0.87
N ARG A 735 17.02 -29.12 -1.18
CA ARG A 735 17.24 -29.77 -2.48
C ARG A 735 16.78 -28.91 -3.65
N TYR A 736 15.63 -28.25 -3.53
CA TYR A 736 15.13 -27.36 -4.57
C TYR A 736 15.99 -26.09 -4.70
N CYS A 737 16.49 -25.54 -3.60
CA CYS A 737 17.37 -24.37 -3.61
C CYS A 737 18.71 -24.68 -4.28
N SER A 738 19.32 -25.85 -3.99
CA SER A 738 20.57 -26.27 -4.64
C SER A 738 20.39 -26.43 -6.16
N ARG A 739 19.33 -27.15 -6.58
CA ARG A 739 18.98 -27.29 -8.01
C ARG A 739 18.73 -25.95 -8.68
N LEU A 740 18.05 -25.03 -7.99
CA LEU A 740 17.79 -23.68 -8.51
C LEU A 740 19.10 -22.90 -8.67
N ALA A 741 20.01 -22.96 -7.69
CA ALA A 741 21.31 -22.30 -7.77
C ALA A 741 22.16 -22.83 -8.93
N GLU A 742 22.16 -24.14 -9.16
CA GLU A 742 22.79 -24.76 -10.34
C GLU A 742 22.14 -24.29 -11.64
N GLY A 743 20.80 -24.26 -11.71
CA GLY A 743 20.07 -23.78 -12.88
C GLY A 743 20.24 -22.29 -13.17
N LEU A 744 20.71 -21.51 -12.19
CA LEU A 744 21.05 -20.09 -12.34
C LEU A 744 22.49 -19.89 -12.84
N GLN A 745 23.31 -20.95 -12.98
CA GLN A 745 24.62 -20.82 -13.60
C GLN A 745 24.49 -20.30 -15.04
N GLY A 746 25.26 -19.26 -15.37
CA GLY A 746 25.23 -18.60 -16.68
C GLY A 746 24.15 -17.52 -16.84
N ILE A 747 23.38 -17.19 -15.79
CA ILE A 747 22.62 -15.94 -15.77
C ILE A 747 23.61 -14.75 -15.80
N PRO A 748 23.33 -13.64 -16.52
CA PRO A 748 24.18 -12.45 -16.51
C PRO A 748 24.02 -11.65 -15.20
N ALA A 749 24.26 -12.30 -14.07
CA ALA A 749 24.20 -11.73 -12.73
C ALA A 749 25.15 -12.49 -11.78
N GLU A 750 25.68 -11.77 -10.79
CA GLU A 750 26.34 -12.36 -9.64
C GLU A 750 25.27 -13.01 -8.74
N VAL A 751 25.44 -14.29 -8.43
CA VAL A 751 24.48 -15.09 -7.64
C VAL A 751 25.04 -15.28 -6.23
N LEU A 752 24.32 -14.77 -5.23
CA LEU A 752 24.67 -14.90 -3.81
C LEU A 752 23.63 -15.79 -3.09
N GLY A 753 24.12 -16.75 -2.31
CA GLY A 753 23.30 -17.82 -1.73
C GLY A 753 23.41 -19.12 -2.53
N PRO A 754 22.52 -20.11 -2.33
CA PRO A 754 21.30 -20.05 -1.51
C PRO A 754 21.61 -20.05 -0.01
N GLY A 755 20.81 -19.34 0.78
CA GLY A 755 20.95 -19.33 2.24
C GLY A 755 19.61 -19.13 2.96
N PRO A 756 19.53 -19.47 4.26
CA PRO A 756 18.34 -19.21 5.06
C PRO A 756 18.08 -17.69 5.16
N ALA A 757 16.80 -17.30 5.15
CA ALA A 757 16.43 -15.90 5.41
C ALA A 757 16.75 -15.52 6.88
N ARG A 758 16.84 -14.22 7.20
CA ARG A 758 17.14 -13.74 8.56
C ARG A 758 16.24 -14.35 9.64
N VAL A 759 14.95 -14.50 9.32
CA VAL A 759 14.00 -15.28 10.12
C VAL A 759 13.76 -16.60 9.39
N GLU A 760 14.47 -17.63 9.84
CA GLU A 760 14.53 -18.93 9.19
C GLU A 760 13.16 -19.61 9.11
N ARG A 761 12.31 -19.45 10.14
CA ARG A 761 10.97 -20.06 10.19
C ARG A 761 9.90 -19.05 10.59
N VAL A 762 8.84 -18.94 9.78
CA VAL A 762 7.67 -18.10 10.06
C VAL A 762 6.40 -18.89 9.79
N ALA A 763 5.45 -18.87 10.74
CA ALA A 763 4.18 -19.58 10.64
C ALA A 763 4.34 -21.05 10.20
N GLY A 764 5.33 -21.74 10.77
CA GLY A 764 5.62 -23.15 10.49
C GLY A 764 6.38 -23.43 9.18
N ARG A 765 6.70 -22.42 8.37
CA ARG A 765 7.42 -22.58 7.09
C ARG A 765 8.86 -22.09 7.19
N TYR A 766 9.80 -22.91 6.71
CA TYR A 766 11.20 -22.55 6.49
C TYR A 766 11.31 -21.57 5.32
N ARG A 767 12.24 -20.63 5.40
CA ARG A 767 12.45 -19.55 4.43
C ARG A 767 13.90 -19.49 3.98
N TRP A 768 14.10 -19.51 2.68
CA TRP A 768 15.39 -19.46 2.01
C TRP A 768 15.39 -18.36 0.96
N GLN A 769 16.57 -17.90 0.58
CA GLN A 769 16.72 -16.82 -0.40
C GLN A 769 17.99 -16.96 -1.26
N ILE A 770 17.90 -16.43 -2.47
CA ILE A 770 19.01 -16.24 -3.41
C ILE A 770 18.95 -14.79 -3.88
N LEU A 771 20.06 -14.07 -3.81
CA LEU A 771 20.16 -12.69 -4.28
C LEU A 771 20.91 -12.67 -5.62
N LEU A 772 20.27 -12.09 -6.63
CA LEU A 772 20.88 -11.79 -7.91
C LEU A 772 21.30 -10.32 -7.93
N LYS A 773 22.55 -10.07 -8.33
CA LYS A 773 23.12 -8.73 -8.40
C LYS A 773 23.65 -8.50 -9.81
N GLN A 774 23.14 -7.47 -10.48
CA GLN A 774 23.48 -7.12 -11.86
C GLN A 774 25.00 -7.00 -12.03
N LEU A 775 25.61 -7.42 -13.13
CA LEU A 775 27.06 -7.22 -13.34
C LEU A 775 27.39 -5.73 -13.65
N PRO A 776 28.55 -5.19 -13.23
CA PRO A 776 28.87 -3.76 -13.33
C PRO A 776 28.69 -3.14 -14.73
N ASP A 777 29.13 -3.83 -15.79
CA ASP A 777 29.13 -3.31 -17.17
C ASP A 777 28.06 -3.94 -18.06
N GLN A 778 27.09 -4.65 -17.47
CA GLN A 778 26.04 -5.34 -18.21
C GLN A 778 24.66 -4.88 -17.72
N PRO A 779 24.03 -3.88 -18.36
CA PRO A 779 22.63 -3.55 -18.11
C PRO A 779 21.76 -4.79 -18.27
N TRP A 780 20.88 -5.04 -17.30
CA TRP A 780 19.95 -6.15 -17.41
C TRP A 780 18.91 -5.88 -18.49
N ASP A 781 18.89 -6.74 -19.50
CA ASP A 781 17.67 -6.99 -20.27
C ASP A 781 16.73 -7.85 -19.41
N ARG A 782 15.62 -7.25 -18.98
CA ARG A 782 14.62 -7.92 -18.14
C ARG A 782 13.99 -9.13 -18.83
N ALA A 783 13.85 -9.12 -20.16
CA ALA A 783 13.29 -10.27 -20.89
C ALA A 783 14.27 -11.45 -20.91
N GLN A 784 15.57 -11.16 -21.06
CA GLN A 784 16.62 -12.15 -20.94
C GLN A 784 16.64 -12.76 -19.53
N ILE A 785 16.66 -11.91 -18.49
CA ILE A 785 16.63 -12.35 -17.09
C ILE A 785 15.38 -13.20 -16.78
N ASP A 786 14.21 -12.78 -17.26
CA ASP A 786 12.96 -13.56 -17.12
C ASP A 786 13.09 -14.95 -17.75
N THR A 787 13.67 -15.04 -18.95
CA THR A 787 13.88 -16.30 -19.67
C THR A 787 14.79 -17.26 -18.89
N HIS A 788 15.92 -16.75 -18.38
CA HIS A 788 16.82 -17.54 -17.53
C HIS A 788 16.13 -17.98 -16.23
N LEU A 789 15.42 -17.07 -15.55
CA LEU A 789 14.70 -17.36 -14.32
C LEU A 789 13.61 -18.43 -14.53
N ARG A 790 12.79 -18.32 -15.58
CA ARG A 790 11.75 -19.32 -15.89
C ARG A 790 12.35 -20.69 -16.15
N ARG A 791 13.46 -20.75 -16.91
CA ARG A 791 14.19 -22.00 -17.17
C ARG A 791 14.73 -22.61 -15.88
N ALA A 792 15.37 -21.80 -15.02
CA ALA A 792 15.94 -22.26 -13.75
C ALA A 792 14.87 -22.70 -12.74
N LEU A 793 13.77 -21.95 -12.62
CA LEU A 793 12.65 -22.28 -11.75
C LEU A 793 12.02 -23.62 -12.15
N GLY A 794 11.80 -23.84 -13.45
CA GLY A 794 11.24 -25.07 -13.99
C GLY A 794 9.96 -25.51 -13.26
N HIS A 795 9.80 -26.82 -13.04
CA HIS A 795 8.70 -27.33 -12.22
C HIS A 795 8.96 -27.03 -10.73
N ILE A 796 8.04 -26.30 -10.10
CA ILE A 796 8.07 -26.02 -8.65
C ILE A 796 7.34 -27.16 -7.92
N PRO A 797 8.01 -27.93 -7.05
CA PRO A 797 7.39 -29.01 -6.29
C PRO A 797 6.23 -28.52 -5.41
N GLN A 798 5.22 -29.38 -5.24
CA GLN A 798 4.10 -29.09 -4.35
C GLN A 798 4.58 -28.77 -2.93
N GLY A 799 4.04 -27.70 -2.36
CA GLY A 799 4.37 -27.24 -1.00
C GLY A 799 5.48 -26.18 -0.94
N ILE A 800 6.25 -25.99 -2.00
CA ILE A 800 7.22 -24.88 -2.13
C ILE A 800 6.52 -23.65 -2.71
N ARG A 801 6.80 -22.48 -2.15
CA ARG A 801 6.36 -21.18 -2.68
C ARG A 801 7.59 -20.38 -3.07
N VAL A 802 7.58 -19.83 -4.28
CA VAL A 802 8.63 -18.94 -4.79
C VAL A 802 8.03 -17.57 -5.08
N SER A 803 8.78 -16.51 -4.77
CA SER A 803 8.42 -15.13 -5.09
C SER A 803 9.67 -14.34 -5.46
N LEU A 804 9.57 -13.49 -6.48
CA LEU A 804 10.65 -12.63 -6.97
C LEU A 804 10.47 -11.20 -6.47
N ASP A 805 11.43 -10.68 -5.73
CA ASP A 805 11.40 -9.29 -5.27
C ASP A 805 12.42 -8.49 -6.06
N VAL A 806 11.93 -7.79 -7.09
CA VAL A 806 12.74 -6.91 -7.95
C VAL A 806 12.99 -5.59 -7.24
N ASP A 807 14.24 -5.14 -7.19
CA ASP A 807 14.67 -3.96 -6.44
C ASP A 807 14.23 -4.04 -4.96
N PRO A 808 14.69 -5.07 -4.23
CA PRO A 808 14.36 -5.26 -2.83
C PRO A 808 14.93 -4.10 -2.01
N LEU A 809 14.07 -3.50 -1.16
CA LEU A 809 14.53 -2.54 -0.15
C LEU A 809 15.20 -3.22 1.04
N ARG A 810 15.06 -4.55 1.17
CA ARG A 810 15.66 -5.37 2.22
C ARG A 810 16.15 -6.67 1.62
N ILE A 811 17.44 -6.95 1.79
CA ILE A 811 18.09 -8.14 1.26
C ILE A 811 18.17 -9.29 2.28
N LEU A 812 17.82 -9.07 3.55
CA LEU A 812 17.87 -10.05 4.64
C LEU A 812 16.56 -10.24 5.42
#